data_AF-A0A072USC5-F1
#
_entry.id   AF-A0A072USC5-F1
#
_cell.length_a   1.000
_cell.length_b   1.000
_cell.length_c   1.000
_cell.angle_alpha   90.00
_cell.angle_beta   90.00
_cell.angle_gamma   90.00
#
_symmetry.space_group_name_H-M   'P 1'
#
loop_
_entity.id
_entity.type
_entity.pdbx_description
1 polymer ?
#
loop_
_entity_poly.entity_id
_entity_poly.type
_entity_poly.pdbx_seq_one_letter_code
_entity_poly.pdbx_strand_id
1 'polypeptide(L)'
;MEEEENKEVHMKPSFNFFSIFILIIFLFTPSNSDSTTIDHSLSPYVNYLIDCGSSTKTQLIDGRIFKSDRETTSFLSTTEDIQVSVDFININLPPSLPPSSLPLYQTARVFTEQSSYTFYISKTGRLWIRLYFFPISNPSYNLTSFVFSVYTDHFVLLHEFSHSNNNSLVFKEYLVNVSDTRFSLKFIPKKKSFAFINAIEIVSAPDTLISDSATQVSPLGEFNGLTKSALQVSYRINVGGPTITPDGDTLSRTWEPDDSYNIFPQGSSNVSVPKKRIKYPQDSVVTVTPLIAPNSVYASGVQMKESRLLQPDFNLSWMVNVERSYSYLIRMHFCDIVSKSLDQLYFNVYINGIEVVEALDLSSETKALSTAVYKDFVLGSCNITNGSILIQVGPTYLQQSTTNAILNGFEVMKMSNSANSLDGFFSVDGKYKGPSVTSNVMKIVAIAGLVLAVISLLLLVVMYIRWLKRPLDWKESRGFSSWLLPLCPKSKKSCSANANAFDSPKNKHGGHDVHHSPRGTGRFFHFIELQRATDNFDEKRVIGYGGFGKVYLGTLDDGTNVAVKRGGGGSEQGINEFRTELKMLSKLRHRHLVSLIGFCDENSEMVLVYDYMSNGPFRSHLYNSNFSPLSWQKRLEICIGAARGLHYLHTGASQSIIHRDVKTTNILLDENYVAKVSDFGLSKAIQDKSQISTAVKGSFGYLDPEYYRSQQLTQKSDIYSFGVVLFEVLCARPVVSPTLPREQANLADWVLQQYSRDKLHKLIDQNIADTISPESYKIFVQIGVKCLADHGVDRPSMGDVLWHLEHALQQQLASSHIDTIPIDNNTNSHIHATPIDSNTNSYAIQHANEIDRNYDNLHGVTSDESDSTTPNSDLFSLIGNFQGRWQWFYRNEVYSALEISLTRKNMKECKEKFSPTWKGLESGEISTGRGKNQSSTLARPGDTRWGSHHTTLLRLDQMWSFVLVVLSMVHEDGRGPSQAAGLIEKIESFKFAFILKLMLKLFGITNELSKILQRKDLNIVLAMELINVVKDRLATLRNSDWDNLFVDVQEFCVAKGIPVPNMDEEIPVRGRSRLEGRTVTNLHHYRAEIFYVAIDKICVERDHRFSEGSNIVLGCFSCLDPKNSFFKFNVDKLARLADIYHADFSVMTVEQ
;
A
#
# COMPACT_ATOMS: atom_id res chain seq x y z
N MET A 1 -18.55 -84.73 -44.20
CA MET A 1 -19.36 -84.63 -45.42
C MET A 1 -19.60 -83.16 -45.63
N GLU A 2 -18.55 -82.48 -46.11
CA GLU A 2 -18.19 -82.33 -47.55
C GLU A 2 -18.75 -80.97 -47.99
N GLU A 3 -17.86 -79.99 -48.14
CA GLU A 3 -17.22 -79.59 -49.42
C GLU A 3 -18.11 -78.55 -50.11
N GLU A 4 -17.60 -77.34 -50.32
CA GLU A 4 -16.95 -76.90 -51.59
C GLU A 4 -17.97 -76.95 -52.76
N GLU A 5 -18.08 -76.00 -53.68
CA GLU A 5 -17.20 -74.94 -54.16
C GLU A 5 -17.99 -74.10 -55.19
N ASN A 6 -17.44 -72.92 -55.49
CA ASN A 6 -17.46 -72.18 -56.78
C ASN A 6 -18.80 -71.73 -57.43
N LYS A 7 -19.05 -70.42 -57.64
CA LYS A 7 -18.38 -69.34 -58.43
C LYS A 7 -18.77 -69.30 -59.92
N GLU A 8 -19.40 -68.19 -60.30
CA GLU A 8 -19.24 -67.36 -61.54
C GLU A 8 -20.17 -66.13 -61.34
N VAL A 9 -19.81 -64.84 -61.28
CA VAL A 9 -19.00 -63.85 -62.04
C VAL A 9 -19.66 -63.32 -63.33
N HIS A 10 -20.19 -62.08 -63.25
CA HIS A 10 -20.03 -61.04 -64.28
C HIS A 10 -20.24 -59.60 -63.69
N MET A 11 -19.25 -58.71 -63.91
CA MET A 11 -19.18 -57.24 -63.63
C MET A 11 -19.83 -56.45 -64.80
N LYS A 12 -20.28 -55.18 -64.78
CA LYS A 12 -20.33 -53.94 -63.95
C LYS A 12 -21.23 -52.94 -64.77
N PRO A 13 -21.45 -51.65 -64.40
CA PRO A 13 -21.47 -50.97 -63.10
C PRO A 13 -22.66 -49.99 -62.93
N SER A 14 -22.82 -49.47 -61.69
CA SER A 14 -23.19 -48.09 -61.32
C SER A 14 -24.32 -48.00 -60.30
N PHE A 15 -24.04 -47.21 -59.25
CA PHE A 15 -24.96 -46.58 -58.30
C PHE A 15 -25.81 -47.46 -57.36
N ASN A 16 -25.92 -46.94 -56.12
CA ASN A 16 -26.73 -47.38 -54.99
C ASN A 16 -26.25 -48.62 -54.24
N PHE A 17 -25.31 -48.40 -53.32
CA PHE A 17 -25.03 -49.28 -52.18
C PHE A 17 -26.22 -49.26 -51.19
N PHE A 18 -27.37 -49.77 -51.62
CA PHE A 18 -28.51 -50.14 -50.77
C PHE A 18 -28.40 -51.65 -50.50
N SER A 19 -28.46 -52.04 -49.23
CA SER A 19 -28.61 -53.44 -48.74
C SER A 19 -27.39 -54.26 -48.29
N ILE A 20 -26.17 -53.72 -48.18
CA ILE A 20 -25.04 -54.41 -47.48
C ILE A 20 -24.85 -53.96 -46.01
N PHE A 21 -25.74 -53.13 -45.45
CA PHE A 21 -25.69 -52.79 -44.01
C PHE A 21 -26.77 -53.50 -43.16
N ILE A 22 -27.61 -54.36 -43.76
CA ILE A 22 -28.84 -54.89 -43.12
C ILE A 22 -28.69 -56.32 -42.55
N LEU A 23 -27.48 -56.89 -42.52
CA LEU A 23 -27.18 -58.12 -41.77
C LEU A 23 -26.13 -57.95 -40.66
N ILE A 24 -26.03 -56.73 -40.10
CA ILE A 24 -25.46 -56.47 -38.77
C ILE A 24 -26.57 -56.11 -37.76
N ILE A 25 -27.84 -56.09 -38.18
CA ILE A 25 -29.00 -55.65 -37.38
C ILE A 25 -29.83 -56.87 -36.92
N PHE A 26 -29.21 -57.89 -36.33
CA PHE A 26 -29.93 -58.98 -35.66
C PHE A 26 -29.25 -59.54 -34.40
N LEU A 27 -28.33 -58.78 -33.79
CA LEU A 27 -27.79 -59.05 -32.44
C LEU A 27 -28.01 -57.92 -31.43
N PHE A 28 -28.85 -56.93 -31.74
CA PHE A 28 -29.20 -55.89 -30.78
C PHE A 28 -30.70 -55.57 -30.83
N THR A 29 -31.49 -56.41 -30.17
CA THR A 29 -32.69 -55.95 -29.47
C THR A 29 -32.40 -56.04 -27.97
N PRO A 30 -32.27 -54.93 -27.24
CA PRO A 30 -32.16 -54.98 -25.79
C PRO A 30 -33.53 -55.34 -25.23
N SER A 31 -33.70 -56.60 -24.83
CA SER A 31 -34.69 -56.97 -23.84
C SER A 31 -34.25 -56.37 -22.50
N ASN A 32 -35.09 -55.51 -21.93
CA ASN A 32 -35.13 -55.07 -20.53
C ASN A 32 -34.09 -55.73 -19.63
N SER A 33 -32.96 -55.07 -19.45
CA SER A 33 -32.21 -55.18 -18.20
C SER A 33 -32.42 -53.87 -17.48
N ASP A 34 -33.01 -53.97 -16.28
CA ASP A 34 -33.05 -52.92 -15.28
C ASP A 34 -31.80 -52.05 -15.37
N SER A 35 -32.00 -50.74 -15.47
CA SER A 35 -30.93 -49.77 -15.36
C SER A 35 -30.29 -49.93 -13.99
N THR A 36 -29.30 -50.81 -13.89
CA THR A 36 -28.32 -50.80 -12.82
C THR A 36 -27.69 -49.42 -12.90
N THR A 37 -28.14 -48.55 -12.01
CA THR A 37 -27.40 -47.38 -11.58
C THR A 37 -25.97 -47.86 -11.33
N ILE A 38 -25.04 -47.51 -12.23
CA ILE A 38 -23.62 -47.69 -11.96
C ILE A 38 -23.35 -46.73 -10.81
N ASP A 39 -23.43 -47.27 -9.60
CA ASP A 39 -23.02 -46.63 -8.39
C ASP A 39 -21.50 -46.50 -8.50
N HIS A 40 -21.02 -45.32 -8.89
CA HIS A 40 -19.59 -45.02 -8.90
C HIS A 40 -19.10 -44.86 -7.45
N SER A 41 -19.23 -45.89 -6.63
CA SER A 41 -18.56 -45.96 -5.33
C SER A 41 -17.08 -46.21 -5.60
N LEU A 42 -16.30 -45.14 -5.75
CA LEU A 42 -14.85 -45.25 -5.80
C LEU A 42 -14.39 -45.80 -4.46
N SER A 43 -13.93 -47.05 -4.42
CA SER A 43 -13.21 -47.56 -3.25
C SER A 43 -11.78 -47.00 -3.31
N PRO A 44 -11.39 -46.10 -2.39
CA PRO A 44 -10.05 -45.54 -2.42
C PRO A 44 -9.02 -46.64 -2.14
N TYR A 45 -7.99 -46.74 -2.99
CA TYR A 45 -6.96 -47.77 -2.87
C TYR A 45 -6.03 -47.54 -1.67
N VAL A 46 -5.99 -46.31 -1.15
CA VAL A 46 -5.42 -45.97 0.16
C VAL A 46 -6.53 -45.39 1.01
N ASN A 47 -6.77 -45.96 2.19
CA ASN A 47 -7.79 -45.48 3.13
C ASN A 47 -7.37 -45.74 4.58
N TYR A 48 -6.64 -44.80 5.15
CA TYR A 48 -6.28 -44.80 6.57
C TYR A 48 -7.10 -43.75 7.31
N LEU A 49 -8.04 -44.19 8.13
CA LEU A 49 -8.87 -43.35 8.99
C LEU A 49 -8.54 -43.70 10.45
N ILE A 50 -7.98 -42.76 11.19
CA ILE A 50 -7.44 -42.99 12.55
C ILE A 50 -8.05 -41.99 13.52
N ASP A 51 -8.68 -42.50 14.57
CA ASP A 51 -9.12 -41.71 15.73
C ASP A 51 -8.05 -41.80 16.81
N CYS A 52 -7.30 -40.71 16.97
CA CYS A 52 -6.05 -40.67 17.73
C CYS A 52 -6.35 -40.48 19.22
N GLY A 53 -6.00 -41.47 20.04
CA GLY A 53 -6.30 -41.47 21.47
C GLY A 53 -7.60 -42.18 21.84
N SER A 54 -8.37 -42.65 20.86
CA SER A 54 -9.56 -43.45 21.12
C SER A 54 -9.22 -44.91 21.40
N SER A 55 -9.91 -45.49 22.39
CA SER A 55 -9.77 -46.90 22.75
C SER A 55 -10.65 -47.84 21.91
N THR A 56 -11.69 -47.30 21.29
CA THR A 56 -12.69 -48.03 20.49
C THR A 56 -12.81 -47.44 19.10
N LYS A 57 -13.36 -48.20 18.15
CA LYS A 57 -13.65 -47.67 16.81
C LYS A 57 -14.69 -46.56 16.89
N THR A 58 -14.52 -45.54 16.09
CA THR A 58 -15.48 -44.43 15.99
C THR A 58 -16.15 -44.50 14.64
N GLN A 59 -17.46 -44.80 14.64
CA GLN A 59 -18.27 -44.81 13.44
C GLN A 59 -19.00 -43.48 13.35
N LEU A 60 -18.79 -42.76 12.25
CA LEU A 60 -19.49 -41.51 11.98
C LEU A 60 -20.85 -41.78 11.34
N ILE A 61 -21.73 -40.77 11.41
CA ILE A 61 -23.06 -40.80 10.78
C ILE A 61 -22.95 -41.00 9.26
N ASP A 62 -21.82 -40.59 8.67
CA ASP A 62 -21.53 -40.71 7.24
C ASP A 62 -21.03 -42.08 6.78
N GLY A 63 -21.06 -43.07 7.67
CA GLY A 63 -20.67 -44.43 7.38
C GLY A 63 -19.15 -44.67 7.40
N ARG A 64 -18.32 -43.63 7.56
CA ARG A 64 -16.87 -43.81 7.74
C ARG A 64 -16.58 -44.39 9.12
N ILE A 65 -15.65 -45.35 9.15
CA ILE A 65 -15.22 -46.03 10.37
C ILE A 65 -13.75 -45.70 10.61
N PHE A 66 -13.49 -44.99 11.70
CA PHE A 66 -12.15 -44.65 12.15
C PHE A 66 -11.64 -45.74 13.08
N LYS A 67 -10.43 -46.22 12.78
CA LYS A 67 -9.75 -47.21 13.60
C LYS A 67 -9.30 -46.57 14.90
N SER A 68 -9.38 -47.34 15.98
CA SER A 68 -8.87 -46.91 17.28
C SER A 68 -7.35 -46.94 17.29
N ASP A 69 -6.77 -46.21 18.24
CA ASP A 69 -5.33 -46.08 18.33
C ASP A 69 -4.60 -47.44 18.52
N ARG A 70 -5.24 -48.37 19.26
CA ARG A 70 -4.76 -49.75 19.46
C ARG A 70 -4.63 -50.56 18.18
N GLU A 71 -5.52 -50.33 17.21
CA GLU A 71 -5.48 -51.02 15.92
C GLU A 71 -4.46 -50.39 14.97
N THR A 72 -4.05 -49.16 15.24
CA THR A 72 -3.14 -48.37 14.39
C THR A 72 -1.75 -48.23 14.99
N THR A 73 -1.47 -48.85 16.14
CA THR A 73 -0.17 -48.79 16.83
C THR A 73 0.98 -49.23 15.92
N SER A 74 0.75 -50.15 14.98
CA SER A 74 1.78 -50.58 14.00
C SER A 74 2.27 -49.46 13.08
N PHE A 75 1.49 -48.40 12.90
CA PHE A 75 1.86 -47.25 12.07
C PHE A 75 2.58 -46.16 12.87
N LEU A 76 2.46 -46.16 14.20
CA LEU A 76 2.97 -45.11 15.06
C LEU A 76 4.33 -45.47 15.65
N SER A 77 5.27 -44.54 15.57
CA SER A 77 6.55 -44.57 16.28
C SER A 77 6.61 -43.37 17.23
N THR A 78 6.48 -43.64 18.54
CA THR A 78 6.51 -42.66 19.63
C THR A 78 7.30 -43.21 20.82
N THR A 79 7.90 -42.33 21.63
CA THR A 79 8.61 -42.70 22.87
C THR A 79 7.67 -42.84 24.07
N GLU A 80 6.60 -42.06 24.09
CA GLU A 80 5.57 -42.07 25.14
C GLU A 80 4.17 -42.32 24.55
N ASP A 81 3.31 -43.02 25.29
CA ASP A 81 1.93 -43.32 24.91
C ASP A 81 0.95 -42.50 25.77
N ILE A 82 0.69 -41.25 25.35
CA ILE A 82 -0.17 -40.33 26.11
C ILE A 82 -1.54 -40.19 25.44
N GLN A 83 -2.52 -40.83 26.11
CA GLN A 83 -3.99 -40.84 25.91
C GLN A 83 -4.71 -39.63 26.52
N VAL A 84 -5.48 -38.81 25.80
CA VAL A 84 -6.38 -37.81 26.41
C VAL A 84 -7.78 -37.91 25.82
N SER A 85 -8.82 -37.85 26.66
CA SER A 85 -10.23 -37.89 26.23
C SER A 85 -11.10 -36.95 27.04
N VAL A 86 -12.23 -36.52 26.46
CA VAL A 86 -13.31 -35.79 27.13
C VAL A 86 -14.66 -36.41 26.78
N ASP A 87 -15.57 -36.44 27.75
CA ASP A 87 -16.90 -37.03 27.57
C ASP A 87 -17.82 -36.16 26.71
N PHE A 88 -17.70 -34.83 26.79
CA PHE A 88 -18.56 -33.89 26.07
C PHE A 88 -17.82 -32.63 25.64
N ILE A 89 -18.11 -32.16 24.42
CA ILE A 89 -17.62 -30.89 23.86
C ILE A 89 -18.81 -29.93 23.74
N ASN A 90 -18.82 -28.85 24.53
CA ASN A 90 -19.88 -27.83 24.49
C ASN A 90 -19.38 -26.57 23.76
N ILE A 91 -19.43 -26.60 22.42
CA ILE A 91 -18.91 -25.54 21.55
C ILE A 91 -19.89 -25.25 20.42
N ASN A 92 -20.02 -23.97 20.04
CA ASN A 92 -20.68 -23.58 18.80
C ASN A 92 -19.79 -23.99 17.62
N LEU A 93 -20.19 -25.02 16.85
CA LEU A 93 -19.42 -25.48 15.71
C LEU A 93 -19.27 -24.36 14.66
N PRO A 94 -18.06 -24.20 14.06
CA PRO A 94 -17.89 -23.38 12.86
C PRO A 94 -18.76 -23.90 11.71
N PRO A 95 -19.24 -23.03 10.80
CA PRO A 95 -20.02 -23.43 9.62
C PRO A 95 -19.32 -24.46 8.72
N SER A 96 -17.98 -24.46 8.75
CA SER A 96 -17.09 -25.33 7.98
C SER A 96 -17.04 -26.78 8.47
N LEU A 97 -17.53 -27.05 9.69
CA LEU A 97 -17.43 -28.35 10.33
C LEU A 97 -18.82 -28.99 10.49
N PRO A 98 -19.07 -30.14 9.86
CA PRO A 98 -20.34 -30.82 10.02
C PRO A 98 -20.44 -31.40 11.44
N PRO A 99 -21.62 -31.33 12.10
CA PRO A 99 -21.84 -31.93 13.41
C PRO A 99 -21.49 -33.42 13.48
N SER A 100 -21.56 -34.12 12.33
CA SER A 100 -21.18 -35.54 12.21
C SER A 100 -19.70 -35.81 12.52
N SER A 101 -18.82 -34.81 12.43
CA SER A 101 -17.37 -34.95 12.72
C SER A 101 -17.01 -34.74 14.19
N LEU A 102 -17.95 -34.29 15.03
CA LEU A 102 -17.71 -33.97 16.44
C LEU A 102 -17.08 -35.12 17.27
N PRO A 103 -17.44 -36.41 17.06
CA PRO A 103 -16.82 -37.53 17.78
C PRO A 103 -15.28 -37.58 17.63
N LEU A 104 -14.75 -37.18 16.48
CA LEU A 104 -13.30 -37.23 16.20
C LEU A 104 -12.47 -36.23 17.02
N TYR A 105 -13.12 -35.30 17.71
CA TYR A 105 -12.44 -34.28 18.53
C TYR A 105 -12.47 -34.62 20.02
N GLN A 106 -13.18 -35.68 20.42
CA GLN A 106 -13.34 -36.07 21.82
C GLN A 106 -12.09 -36.72 22.40
N THR A 107 -11.26 -37.32 21.55
CA THR A 107 -10.00 -37.94 21.95
C THR A 107 -8.82 -37.25 21.26
N ALA A 108 -7.66 -37.29 21.91
CA ALA A 108 -6.43 -36.78 21.36
C ALA A 108 -5.25 -37.61 21.83
N ARG A 109 -4.25 -37.72 20.95
CA ARG A 109 -2.92 -38.22 21.30
C ARG A 109 -1.94 -37.07 21.46
N VAL A 110 -1.12 -37.12 22.50
CA VAL A 110 -0.13 -36.08 22.83
C VAL A 110 1.29 -36.62 22.66
N PHE A 111 2.18 -35.81 22.10
CA PHE A 111 3.59 -36.12 21.87
C PHE A 111 4.48 -35.09 22.58
N THR A 112 5.38 -35.57 23.44
CA THR A 112 6.41 -34.80 24.15
C THR A 112 7.70 -34.68 23.36
N GLU A 113 7.98 -35.69 22.51
CA GLU A 113 9.14 -35.76 21.63
C GLU A 113 8.72 -35.98 20.18
N GLN A 114 9.70 -35.97 19.27
CA GLN A 114 9.46 -36.23 17.85
C GLN A 114 8.85 -37.61 17.65
N SER A 115 7.64 -37.64 17.09
CA SER A 115 6.87 -38.86 16.83
C SER A 115 6.45 -38.91 15.36
N SER A 116 6.25 -40.10 14.82
CA SER A 116 5.90 -40.25 13.41
C SER A 116 4.90 -41.37 13.15
N TYR A 117 3.94 -41.10 12.26
CA TYR A 117 3.11 -42.13 11.64
C TYR A 117 3.68 -42.51 10.29
N THR A 118 3.82 -43.79 10.00
CA THR A 118 4.31 -44.31 8.71
C THR A 118 3.26 -45.20 8.07
N PHE A 119 2.93 -44.91 6.82
CA PHE A 119 1.92 -45.57 6.02
C PHE A 119 2.56 -46.24 4.81
N TYR A 120 1.98 -47.37 4.39
CA TYR A 120 2.41 -48.07 3.18
C TYR A 120 1.46 -47.74 2.03
N ILE A 121 2.01 -47.23 0.93
CA ILE A 121 1.25 -46.83 -0.24
C ILE A 121 1.55 -47.83 -1.36
N SER A 122 0.52 -48.56 -1.77
CA SER A 122 0.61 -49.59 -2.81
C SER A 122 0.76 -49.02 -4.22
N LYS A 123 0.23 -47.82 -4.47
CA LYS A 123 0.25 -47.14 -5.77
C LYS A 123 0.57 -45.66 -5.58
N THR A 124 1.57 -45.16 -6.32
CA THR A 124 1.93 -43.74 -6.34
C THR A 124 0.80 -42.89 -6.90
N GLY A 125 0.60 -41.70 -6.33
CA GLY A 125 -0.45 -40.78 -6.75
C GLY A 125 -0.73 -39.72 -5.71
N ARG A 126 -1.80 -38.95 -5.92
CA ARG A 126 -2.22 -37.92 -4.98
C ARG A 126 -2.95 -38.51 -3.77
N LEU A 127 -2.67 -37.97 -2.59
CA LEU A 127 -3.33 -38.32 -1.33
C LEU A 127 -3.95 -37.07 -0.69
N TRP A 128 -5.19 -37.22 -0.22
CA TRP A 128 -5.79 -36.33 0.75
C TRP A 128 -5.21 -36.61 2.13
N ILE A 129 -4.77 -35.56 2.81
CA ILE A 129 -4.34 -35.60 4.21
C ILE A 129 -5.24 -34.64 4.97
N ARG A 130 -6.04 -35.16 5.90
CA ARG A 130 -6.91 -34.36 6.76
C ARG A 130 -6.50 -34.51 8.22
N LEU A 131 -6.29 -33.38 8.88
CA LEU A 131 -5.80 -33.31 10.25
C LEU A 131 -6.83 -32.57 11.12
N TYR A 132 -7.18 -33.19 12.24
CA TYR A 132 -8.18 -32.73 13.18
C TYR A 132 -7.51 -32.31 14.48
N PHE A 133 -7.69 -31.05 14.88
CA PHE A 133 -7.10 -30.49 16.10
C PHE A 133 -8.17 -29.83 16.98
N PHE A 134 -8.23 -30.25 18.24
CA PHE A 134 -8.97 -29.63 19.31
C PHE A 134 -8.18 -29.79 20.62
N PRO A 135 -7.73 -28.68 21.25
CA PRO A 135 -6.89 -28.73 22.45
C PRO A 135 -7.72 -29.16 23.67
N ILE A 136 -7.60 -30.43 24.05
CA ILE A 136 -8.31 -30.97 25.21
C ILE A 136 -7.65 -30.49 26.51
N SER A 137 -8.43 -29.90 27.43
CA SER A 137 -7.89 -29.45 28.72
C SER A 137 -7.61 -30.65 29.64
N ASN A 138 -6.33 -30.86 30.00
CA ASN A 138 -5.91 -31.91 30.92
C ASN A 138 -5.02 -31.32 32.04
N PRO A 139 -5.24 -31.67 33.33
CA PRO A 139 -4.44 -31.16 34.45
C PRO A 139 -2.94 -31.53 34.38
N SER A 140 -2.59 -32.64 33.72
CA SER A 140 -1.20 -33.11 33.59
C SER A 140 -0.46 -32.48 32.39
N TYR A 141 -1.20 -32.02 31.37
CA TYR A 141 -0.64 -31.48 30.14
C TYR A 141 -1.42 -30.25 29.72
N ASN A 142 -0.81 -29.06 29.84
CA ASN A 142 -1.45 -27.82 29.42
C ASN A 142 -1.42 -27.69 27.89
N LEU A 143 -2.41 -28.28 27.21
CA LEU A 143 -2.58 -28.21 25.76
C LEU A 143 -3.04 -26.83 25.25
N THR A 144 -3.05 -25.77 26.10
CA THR A 144 -3.34 -24.39 25.64
C THR A 144 -2.10 -23.63 25.18
N SER A 145 -0.89 -24.11 25.51
CA SER A 145 0.38 -23.49 25.11
C SER A 145 1.20 -24.41 24.19
N PHE A 146 0.52 -25.09 23.26
CA PHE A 146 1.15 -25.98 22.29
C PHE A 146 1.82 -25.17 21.17
N VAL A 147 3.01 -25.62 20.77
CA VAL A 147 3.74 -25.14 19.59
C VAL A 147 4.47 -26.33 18.99
N PHE A 148 4.07 -26.75 17.80
CA PHE A 148 4.69 -27.88 17.12
C PHE A 148 4.65 -27.74 15.59
N SER A 149 5.41 -28.57 14.90
CA SER A 149 5.44 -28.61 13.43
C SER A 149 5.01 -29.99 12.93
N VAL A 150 4.42 -30.03 11.73
CA VAL A 150 4.01 -31.26 11.05
C VAL A 150 4.66 -31.32 9.68
N TYR A 151 5.48 -32.34 9.49
CA TYR A 151 6.23 -32.57 8.26
C TYR A 151 5.81 -33.86 7.59
N THR A 152 5.79 -33.83 6.26
CA THR A 152 5.89 -35.05 5.45
C THR A 152 7.35 -35.26 5.05
N ASP A 153 7.64 -36.28 4.24
CA ASP A 153 9.00 -36.50 3.73
C ASP A 153 9.48 -35.37 2.80
N HIS A 154 8.58 -34.74 2.04
CA HIS A 154 8.93 -33.74 1.01
C HIS A 154 8.36 -32.35 1.26
N PHE A 155 7.29 -32.24 2.05
CA PHE A 155 6.54 -30.99 2.27
C PHE A 155 6.37 -30.67 3.75
N VAL A 156 6.43 -29.38 4.07
CA VAL A 156 6.07 -28.84 5.39
C VAL A 156 4.58 -28.48 5.37
N LEU A 157 3.77 -29.14 6.20
CA LEU A 157 2.31 -28.89 6.27
C LEU A 157 1.97 -27.80 7.28
N LEU A 158 2.66 -27.80 8.42
CA LEU A 158 2.52 -26.87 9.54
C LEU A 158 3.89 -26.58 10.15
N HIS A 159 4.20 -25.32 10.45
CA HIS A 159 5.48 -24.90 11.04
C HIS A 159 5.27 -23.98 12.24
N GLU A 160 5.77 -24.40 13.41
CA GLU A 160 5.52 -23.72 14.69
C GLU A 160 4.03 -23.37 14.91
N PHE A 161 3.15 -24.29 14.53
CA PHE A 161 1.72 -24.14 14.65
C PHE A 161 1.31 -23.90 16.11
N SER A 162 0.63 -22.79 16.32
CA SER A 162 0.05 -22.36 17.58
C SER A 162 -1.31 -21.73 17.31
N HIS A 163 -2.23 -21.84 18.26
CA HIS A 163 -3.57 -21.30 18.11
C HIS A 163 -3.96 -20.49 19.35
N SER A 164 -4.42 -19.25 19.15
CA SER A 164 -4.66 -18.30 20.24
C SER A 164 -6.00 -18.48 20.96
N ASN A 165 -6.94 -19.21 20.34
CA ASN A 165 -8.27 -19.41 20.89
C ASN A 165 -8.41 -20.85 21.40
N ASN A 166 -8.46 -21.00 22.72
CA ASN A 166 -8.37 -22.31 23.40
C ASN A 166 -9.61 -23.20 23.20
N ASN A 167 -10.68 -22.68 22.60
CA ASN A 167 -11.96 -23.40 22.42
C ASN A 167 -12.40 -23.52 20.94
N SER A 168 -11.52 -23.33 19.96
CA SER A 168 -11.88 -23.52 18.54
C SER A 168 -11.38 -24.86 18.00
N LEU A 169 -12.27 -25.55 17.29
CA LEU A 169 -11.91 -26.70 16.48
C LEU A 169 -11.17 -26.23 15.23
N VAL A 170 -10.05 -26.89 14.90
CA VAL A 170 -9.27 -26.61 13.71
C VAL A 170 -9.24 -27.86 12.83
N PHE A 171 -9.60 -27.67 11.56
CA PHE A 171 -9.55 -28.68 10.52
C PHE A 171 -8.61 -28.21 9.41
N LYS A 172 -7.71 -29.09 8.96
CA LYS A 172 -6.77 -28.80 7.88
C LYS A 172 -6.83 -29.91 6.84
N GLU A 173 -7.07 -29.54 5.59
CA GLU A 173 -7.12 -30.46 4.45
C GLU A 173 -6.01 -30.10 3.45
N TYR A 174 -5.23 -31.12 3.08
CA TYR A 174 -4.11 -31.02 2.15
C TYR A 174 -4.23 -32.06 1.05
N LEU A 175 -3.78 -31.71 -0.15
CA LEU A 175 -3.61 -32.61 -1.28
C LEU A 175 -2.14 -32.65 -1.65
N VAL A 176 -1.50 -33.82 -1.49
CA VAL A 176 -0.07 -34.00 -1.68
C VAL A 176 0.16 -35.11 -2.70
N ASN A 177 1.10 -34.90 -3.63
CA ASN A 177 1.52 -35.93 -4.56
C ASN A 177 2.62 -36.77 -3.92
N VAL A 178 2.45 -38.10 -3.90
CA VAL A 178 3.39 -39.03 -3.26
C VAL A 178 3.93 -40.02 -4.28
N SER A 179 5.24 -40.00 -4.48
CA SER A 179 5.99 -40.95 -5.32
C SER A 179 6.51 -42.16 -4.54
N ASP A 180 6.58 -42.06 -3.22
CA ASP A 180 7.27 -43.05 -2.39
C ASP A 180 6.29 -44.12 -1.88
N THR A 181 6.78 -45.36 -1.76
CA THR A 181 6.00 -46.49 -1.22
C THR A 181 5.75 -46.38 0.28
N ARG A 182 6.56 -45.57 0.98
CA ARG A 182 6.39 -45.26 2.40
C ARG A 182 6.16 -43.77 2.53
N PHE A 183 5.06 -43.41 3.17
CA PHE A 183 4.73 -42.03 3.47
C PHE A 183 4.73 -41.82 4.97
N SER A 184 5.49 -40.85 5.45
CA SER A 184 5.54 -40.54 6.87
C SER A 184 4.98 -39.16 7.20
N LEU A 185 4.29 -39.08 8.33
CA LEU A 185 3.78 -37.85 8.93
C LEU A 185 4.47 -37.67 10.28
N LYS A 186 5.33 -36.66 10.40
CA LYS A 186 6.19 -36.42 11.56
C LYS A 186 5.67 -35.23 12.36
N PHE A 187 5.45 -35.43 13.65
CA PHE A 187 5.04 -34.42 14.62
C PHE A 187 6.24 -34.04 15.47
N ILE A 188 6.63 -32.77 15.43
CA ILE A 188 7.84 -32.26 16.10
C ILE A 188 7.46 -31.13 17.06
N PRO A 189 7.38 -31.38 18.37
CA PRO A 189 7.13 -30.33 19.36
C PRO A 189 8.32 -29.37 19.50
N LYS A 190 8.04 -28.09 19.77
CA LYS A 190 9.07 -27.10 20.14
C LYS A 190 9.60 -27.40 21.54
N LYS A 191 10.84 -27.00 21.84
CA LYS A 191 11.44 -27.20 23.18
C LYS A 191 10.51 -26.68 24.28
N LYS A 192 10.22 -27.53 25.28
CA LYS A 192 9.29 -27.26 26.39
C LYS A 192 7.83 -27.04 25.95
N SER A 193 7.43 -27.63 24.84
CA SER A 193 6.04 -27.66 24.36
C SER A 193 5.63 -29.07 23.97
N PHE A 194 4.39 -29.24 23.52
CA PHE A 194 3.78 -30.51 23.16
C PHE A 194 3.18 -30.44 21.76
N ALA A 195 3.15 -31.57 21.06
CA ALA A 195 2.37 -31.76 19.85
C ALA A 195 1.16 -32.63 20.17
N PHE A 196 0.05 -32.46 19.44
CA PHE A 196 -1.10 -33.33 19.60
C PHE A 196 -1.88 -33.45 18.29
N ILE A 197 -2.69 -34.50 18.21
CA ILE A 197 -3.58 -34.76 17.08
C ILE A 197 -4.81 -35.53 17.56
N ASN A 198 -6.00 -35.17 17.08
CA ASN A 198 -7.25 -35.83 17.44
C ASN A 198 -7.63 -36.91 16.43
N ALA A 199 -7.51 -36.64 15.14
CA ALA A 199 -7.74 -37.64 14.10
C ALA A 199 -6.92 -37.36 12.84
N ILE A 200 -6.68 -38.41 12.06
CA ILE A 200 -5.92 -38.39 10.81
C ILE A 200 -6.72 -39.14 9.74
N GLU A 201 -6.91 -38.51 8.57
CA GLU A 201 -7.35 -39.21 7.36
C GLU A 201 -6.27 -39.14 6.29
N ILE A 202 -5.93 -40.29 5.72
CA ILE A 202 -5.09 -40.39 4.52
C ILE A 202 -5.84 -41.24 3.50
N VAL A 203 -6.34 -40.58 2.46
CA VAL A 203 -7.22 -41.19 1.45
C VAL A 203 -6.66 -40.93 0.06
N SER A 204 -6.65 -41.93 -0.81
CA SER A 204 -6.22 -41.75 -2.19
C SER A 204 -7.15 -40.83 -2.98
N ALA A 205 -6.58 -39.86 -3.69
CA ALA A 205 -7.28 -38.99 -4.62
C ALA A 205 -6.98 -39.40 -6.08
N PRO A 206 -7.95 -39.27 -7.01
CA PRO A 206 -7.68 -39.48 -8.43
C PRO A 206 -6.71 -38.42 -8.98
N ASP A 207 -5.76 -38.83 -9.83
CA ASP A 207 -4.82 -37.89 -10.44
C ASP A 207 -5.50 -36.91 -11.41
N THR A 208 -6.64 -37.30 -11.97
CA THR A 208 -7.50 -36.46 -12.82
C THR A 208 -8.17 -35.31 -12.08
N LEU A 209 -8.06 -35.25 -10.74
CA LEU A 209 -8.68 -34.20 -9.94
C LEU A 209 -8.04 -32.83 -10.17
N ILE A 210 -6.73 -32.78 -10.43
CA ILE A 210 -5.98 -31.54 -10.67
C ILE A 210 -5.10 -31.74 -11.92
N SER A 211 -5.40 -30.99 -12.96
CA SER A 211 -4.61 -30.92 -14.20
C SER A 211 -3.25 -30.27 -13.95
N ASP A 212 -2.25 -30.55 -14.81
CA ASP A 212 -0.93 -29.93 -14.67
C ASP A 212 -0.88 -28.48 -15.16
N SER A 213 -1.80 -28.12 -16.05
CA SER A 213 -1.96 -26.80 -16.66
C SER A 213 -3.15 -26.03 -16.09
N ALA A 214 -3.01 -24.70 -15.90
CA ALA A 214 -4.08 -23.78 -15.54
C ALA A 214 -3.83 -22.37 -16.11
N THR A 215 -4.84 -21.50 -16.08
CA THR A 215 -4.70 -20.12 -16.56
C THR A 215 -4.01 -19.24 -15.52
N GLN A 216 -2.87 -18.65 -15.83
CA GLN A 216 -2.22 -17.67 -14.98
C GLN A 216 -2.98 -16.34 -15.03
N VAL A 217 -3.29 -15.75 -13.87
CA VAL A 217 -4.08 -14.49 -13.80
C VAL A 217 -3.25 -13.27 -14.19
N SER A 218 -1.95 -13.28 -13.92
CA SER A 218 -1.07 -12.14 -14.21
C SER A 218 0.41 -12.55 -14.27
N PRO A 219 1.12 -12.25 -15.37
CA PRO A 219 0.54 -11.91 -16.68
C PRO A 219 -0.39 -13.04 -17.18
N LEU A 220 -1.38 -12.70 -18.00
CA LEU A 220 -2.28 -13.71 -18.57
C LEU A 220 -1.49 -14.68 -19.45
N GLY A 221 -1.62 -15.98 -19.19
CA GLY A 221 -0.89 -17.03 -19.89
C GLY A 221 -1.21 -18.42 -19.33
N GLU A 222 -0.46 -19.43 -19.75
CA GLU A 222 -0.58 -20.79 -19.19
C GLU A 222 0.44 -21.02 -18.08
N PHE A 223 -0.03 -21.55 -16.96
CA PHE A 223 0.79 -22.03 -15.86
C PHE A 223 0.89 -23.55 -15.94
N ASN A 224 2.11 -24.08 -15.99
CA ASN A 224 2.39 -25.53 -15.99
C ASN A 224 3.13 -25.95 -14.70
N GLY A 225 2.89 -27.18 -14.24
CA GLY A 225 3.57 -27.76 -13.09
C GLY A 225 2.75 -27.83 -11.81
N LEU A 226 1.41 -27.71 -11.89
CA LEU A 226 0.51 -27.87 -10.74
C LEU A 226 0.58 -29.26 -10.10
N THR A 227 0.98 -30.30 -10.85
CA THR A 227 1.14 -31.66 -10.31
C THR A 227 2.29 -31.81 -9.32
N LYS A 228 3.26 -30.88 -9.34
CA LYS A 228 4.42 -30.87 -8.44
C LYS A 228 4.15 -30.12 -7.14
N SER A 229 3.15 -29.24 -7.13
CA SER A 229 2.81 -28.45 -5.95
C SER A 229 1.91 -29.26 -5.00
N ALA A 230 2.19 -29.14 -3.69
CA ALA A 230 1.21 -29.52 -2.68
C ALA A 230 0.18 -28.41 -2.53
N LEU A 231 -1.07 -28.77 -2.25
CA LEU A 231 -2.19 -27.85 -2.12
C LEU A 231 -2.80 -27.94 -0.73
N GLN A 232 -3.11 -26.80 -0.12
CA GLN A 232 -3.93 -26.71 1.09
C GLN A 232 -5.27 -26.08 0.74
N VAL A 233 -6.37 -26.79 0.99
CA VAL A 233 -7.71 -26.26 0.72
C VAL A 233 -8.03 -25.20 1.76
N SER A 234 -8.19 -23.95 1.30
CA SER A 234 -8.50 -22.81 2.16
C SER A 234 -10.01 -22.54 2.20
N TYR A 235 -10.67 -22.62 1.05
CA TYR A 235 -12.11 -22.43 0.91
C TYR A 235 -12.68 -23.40 -0.12
N ARG A 236 -13.90 -23.91 0.14
CA ARG A 236 -14.68 -24.73 -0.78
C ARG A 236 -16.14 -24.34 -0.67
N ILE A 237 -16.65 -23.62 -1.66
CA ILE A 237 -17.91 -22.89 -1.60
C ILE A 237 -18.92 -23.42 -2.62
N ASN A 238 -20.12 -23.75 -2.14
CA ASN A 238 -21.31 -24.06 -2.92
C ASN A 238 -22.15 -22.78 -3.08
N VAL A 239 -22.08 -22.16 -4.26
CA VAL A 239 -22.67 -20.83 -4.50
C VAL A 239 -24.17 -20.96 -4.73
N GLY A 240 -24.97 -20.19 -3.99
CA GLY A 240 -26.43 -20.19 -4.04
C GLY A 240 -27.08 -21.48 -3.49
N GLY A 241 -26.29 -22.37 -2.90
CA GLY A 241 -26.71 -23.67 -2.39
C GLY A 241 -26.44 -23.87 -0.90
N PRO A 242 -27.06 -24.89 -0.26
CA PRO A 242 -26.84 -25.19 1.15
C PRO A 242 -25.48 -25.88 1.38
N THR A 243 -25.08 -26.00 2.65
CA THR A 243 -23.92 -26.79 3.05
C THR A 243 -24.04 -28.24 2.56
N ILE A 244 -23.00 -28.75 1.90
CA ILE A 244 -22.90 -30.17 1.49
C ILE A 244 -21.99 -30.86 2.50
N THR A 245 -22.52 -31.88 3.18
CA THR A 245 -21.77 -32.71 4.13
C THR A 245 -20.99 -33.82 3.41
N PRO A 246 -20.02 -34.47 4.08
CA PRO A 246 -19.26 -35.60 3.51
C PRO A 246 -20.12 -36.74 2.94
N ASP A 247 -21.33 -36.95 3.46
CA ASP A 247 -22.32 -37.91 2.93
C ASP A 247 -22.74 -37.63 1.48
N GLY A 248 -22.77 -36.35 1.13
CA GLY A 248 -23.25 -35.84 -0.15
C GLY A 248 -22.15 -35.66 -1.19
N ASP A 249 -20.91 -36.03 -0.87
CA ASP A 249 -19.75 -35.90 -1.75
C ASP A 249 -18.98 -37.22 -1.88
N THR A 250 -18.60 -37.55 -3.11
CA THR A 250 -17.90 -38.81 -3.43
C THR A 250 -16.51 -38.91 -2.80
N LEU A 251 -15.88 -37.78 -2.49
CA LEU A 251 -14.57 -37.71 -1.83
C LEU A 251 -14.69 -37.28 -0.35
N SER A 252 -15.90 -37.32 0.22
CA SER A 252 -16.18 -36.94 1.60
C SER A 252 -15.74 -35.51 1.95
N ARG A 253 -15.87 -34.57 1.00
CA ARG A 253 -15.55 -33.15 1.18
C ARG A 253 -16.77 -32.38 1.67
N THR A 254 -16.52 -31.33 2.47
CA THR A 254 -17.55 -30.37 2.89
C THR A 254 -17.54 -29.14 1.99
N TRP A 255 -18.71 -28.71 1.51
CA TRP A 255 -18.88 -27.44 0.78
C TRP A 255 -19.72 -26.46 1.59
N GLU A 256 -19.23 -25.24 1.76
CA GLU A 256 -19.89 -24.17 2.54
C GLU A 256 -20.79 -23.28 1.66
N PRO A 257 -21.86 -22.69 2.20
CA PRO A 257 -22.66 -21.70 1.47
C PRO A 257 -21.88 -20.39 1.25
N ASP A 258 -22.23 -19.64 0.20
CA ASP A 258 -21.51 -18.41 -0.18
C ASP A 258 -21.92 -17.14 0.57
N ASP A 259 -22.99 -17.18 1.38
CA ASP A 259 -23.60 -16.01 2.03
C ASP A 259 -22.60 -15.13 2.82
N SER A 260 -21.63 -15.76 3.50
CA SER A 260 -20.63 -15.05 4.30
C SER A 260 -19.53 -14.38 3.47
N TYR A 261 -19.43 -14.74 2.18
CA TYR A 261 -18.38 -14.31 1.27
C TYR A 261 -18.89 -13.37 0.18
N ASN A 262 -20.21 -13.37 -0.08
CA ASN A 262 -20.85 -12.49 -1.05
C ASN A 262 -20.86 -11.03 -0.55
N ILE A 263 -20.18 -10.15 -1.29
CA ILE A 263 -20.03 -8.73 -0.93
C ILE A 263 -21.28 -7.93 -1.29
N PHE A 264 -22.02 -8.40 -2.30
CA PHE A 264 -23.17 -7.70 -2.87
C PHE A 264 -24.39 -8.62 -2.99
N PRO A 265 -24.99 -9.02 -1.85
CA PRO A 265 -26.15 -9.89 -1.85
C PRO A 265 -27.39 -9.21 -2.47
N GLN A 266 -27.46 -7.88 -2.51
CA GLN A 266 -28.61 -7.17 -3.10
C GLN A 266 -28.74 -7.39 -4.62
N GLY A 267 -27.62 -7.51 -5.33
CA GLY A 267 -27.58 -7.79 -6.79
C GLY A 267 -27.64 -9.27 -7.16
N SER A 268 -27.62 -10.14 -6.16
CA SER A 268 -27.56 -11.60 -6.30
C SER A 268 -28.97 -12.22 -6.23
N SER A 269 -29.22 -13.23 -7.07
CA SER A 269 -30.44 -14.05 -7.05
C SER A 269 -30.07 -15.53 -7.08
N ASN A 270 -30.42 -16.29 -6.05
CA ASN A 270 -30.16 -17.72 -5.99
C ASN A 270 -31.05 -18.46 -7.00
N VAL A 271 -30.47 -19.42 -7.70
CA VAL A 271 -31.15 -20.30 -8.65
C VAL A 271 -30.83 -21.75 -8.32
N SER A 272 -31.79 -22.65 -8.52
CA SER A 272 -31.55 -24.07 -8.34
C SER A 272 -32.42 -24.93 -9.25
N VAL A 273 -31.91 -26.11 -9.58
CA VAL A 273 -32.61 -27.14 -10.36
C VAL A 273 -32.51 -28.50 -9.65
N PRO A 274 -33.39 -29.47 -9.96
CA PRO A 274 -33.26 -30.82 -9.41
C PRO A 274 -31.91 -31.47 -9.78
N LYS A 275 -31.23 -32.08 -8.80
CA LYS A 275 -29.89 -32.70 -8.95
C LYS A 275 -29.80 -33.69 -10.13
N LYS A 276 -30.90 -34.39 -10.44
CA LYS A 276 -31.01 -35.36 -11.55
C LYS A 276 -30.90 -34.71 -12.94
N ARG A 277 -31.06 -33.39 -13.06
CA ARG A 277 -30.96 -32.63 -14.31
C ARG A 277 -29.51 -32.40 -14.74
N ILE A 278 -28.58 -32.45 -13.78
CA ILE A 278 -27.16 -32.18 -14.03
C ILE A 278 -26.53 -33.35 -14.77
N LYS A 279 -25.83 -33.02 -15.85
CA LYS A 279 -25.10 -33.97 -16.69
C LYS A 279 -23.60 -33.75 -16.55
N TYR A 280 -22.84 -34.82 -16.66
CA TYR A 280 -21.38 -34.80 -16.75
C TYR A 280 -20.99 -35.20 -18.17
N PRO A 281 -20.17 -34.41 -18.87
CA PRO A 281 -19.82 -34.67 -20.26
C PRO A 281 -18.89 -35.89 -20.34
N GLN A 282 -19.20 -36.82 -21.26
CA GLN A 282 -18.38 -38.03 -21.50
C GLN A 282 -17.38 -37.86 -22.65
N ASP A 283 -17.63 -36.94 -23.59
CA ASP A 283 -16.87 -36.78 -24.85
C ASP A 283 -16.15 -35.41 -24.99
N SER A 284 -15.96 -34.65 -23.90
CA SER A 284 -15.23 -33.38 -23.90
C SER A 284 -13.72 -33.55 -23.64
N VAL A 285 -12.90 -32.68 -24.23
CA VAL A 285 -11.42 -32.63 -24.05
C VAL A 285 -11.01 -32.55 -22.58
N VAL A 286 -11.87 -31.98 -21.73
CA VAL A 286 -11.76 -31.99 -20.27
C VAL A 286 -12.83 -32.93 -19.69
N THR A 287 -12.44 -34.05 -19.09
CA THR A 287 -13.36 -35.02 -18.49
C THR A 287 -13.82 -34.53 -17.11
N VAL A 288 -15.01 -33.92 -17.04
CA VAL A 288 -15.61 -33.50 -15.76
C VAL A 288 -16.41 -34.67 -15.20
N THR A 289 -16.12 -35.07 -13.96
CA THR A 289 -16.76 -36.22 -13.30
C THR A 289 -17.39 -35.80 -11.95
N PRO A 290 -18.27 -36.63 -11.36
CA PRO A 290 -18.77 -36.42 -9.99
C PRO A 290 -17.67 -36.36 -8.90
N LEU A 291 -16.44 -36.77 -9.24
CA LEU A 291 -15.27 -36.67 -8.35
C LEU A 291 -14.73 -35.23 -8.29
N ILE A 292 -14.88 -34.45 -9.36
CA ILE A 292 -14.48 -33.04 -9.39
C ILE A 292 -15.34 -32.23 -8.42
N ALA A 293 -16.66 -32.31 -8.57
CA ALA A 293 -17.63 -31.76 -7.63
C ALA A 293 -18.97 -32.51 -7.77
N PRO A 294 -19.74 -32.67 -6.68
CA PRO A 294 -20.99 -33.40 -6.70
C PRO A 294 -22.06 -32.63 -7.47
N ASN A 295 -23.07 -33.33 -7.97
CA ASN A 295 -24.11 -32.72 -8.80
C ASN A 295 -24.92 -31.65 -8.05
N SER A 296 -24.92 -31.69 -6.71
CA SER A 296 -25.50 -30.67 -5.85
C SER A 296 -24.84 -29.31 -6.01
N VAL A 297 -23.53 -29.23 -6.28
CA VAL A 297 -22.83 -27.95 -6.52
C VAL A 297 -23.33 -27.33 -7.82
N TYR A 298 -23.35 -28.10 -8.90
CA TYR A 298 -23.79 -27.63 -10.21
C TYR A 298 -25.31 -27.41 -10.32
N ALA A 299 -26.08 -27.95 -9.37
CA ALA A 299 -27.54 -27.81 -9.30
C ALA A 299 -28.00 -26.49 -8.65
N SER A 300 -27.12 -25.79 -7.95
CA SER A 300 -27.35 -24.45 -7.40
C SER A 300 -26.41 -23.43 -8.03
N GLY A 301 -26.78 -22.16 -7.97
CA GLY A 301 -25.93 -21.06 -8.40
C GLY A 301 -26.51 -19.71 -8.02
N VAL A 302 -25.74 -18.66 -8.24
CA VAL A 302 -26.20 -17.26 -8.12
C VAL A 302 -26.18 -16.65 -9.50
N GLN A 303 -27.29 -16.02 -9.88
CA GLN A 303 -27.41 -15.21 -11.09
C GLN A 303 -27.66 -13.73 -10.75
N MET A 304 -27.64 -12.85 -11.76
CA MET A 304 -27.93 -11.43 -11.57
C MET A 304 -29.43 -11.19 -11.36
N LYS A 305 -29.79 -10.48 -10.29
CA LYS A 305 -31.19 -10.20 -9.90
C LYS A 305 -31.91 -9.26 -10.87
N GLU A 306 -31.20 -8.26 -11.40
CA GLU A 306 -31.73 -7.24 -12.32
C GLU A 306 -31.35 -7.50 -13.79
N SER A 307 -31.33 -8.78 -14.20
CA SER A 307 -31.01 -9.20 -15.59
C SER A 307 -32.01 -8.72 -16.66
N ARG A 308 -33.08 -8.01 -16.28
CA ARG A 308 -34.13 -7.49 -17.17
C ARG A 308 -34.05 -5.97 -17.42
N LEU A 309 -33.14 -5.26 -16.75
CA LEU A 309 -32.85 -3.86 -17.07
C LEU A 309 -31.90 -3.80 -18.28
N LEU A 310 -32.03 -2.76 -19.11
CA LEU A 310 -31.30 -2.65 -20.40
C LEU A 310 -29.77 -2.63 -20.24
N GLN A 311 -29.22 -2.24 -19.07
CA GLN A 311 -27.79 -2.24 -18.76
C GLN A 311 -27.54 -2.42 -17.24
N PRO A 312 -27.34 -3.65 -16.73
CA PRO A 312 -26.86 -3.85 -15.36
C PRO A 312 -25.34 -3.58 -15.29
N ASP A 313 -24.94 -2.47 -14.67
CA ASP A 313 -23.52 -2.05 -14.55
C ASP A 313 -22.86 -2.57 -13.25
N PHE A 314 -23.00 -3.87 -12.94
CA PHE A 314 -22.34 -4.45 -11.77
C PHE A 314 -21.93 -5.92 -11.97
N ASN A 315 -20.91 -6.35 -11.23
CA ASN A 315 -20.42 -7.73 -11.21
C ASN A 315 -20.85 -8.42 -9.91
N LEU A 316 -21.28 -9.68 -10.00
CA LEU A 316 -21.44 -10.55 -8.84
C LEU A 316 -20.06 -10.79 -8.23
N SER A 317 -19.91 -10.59 -6.91
CA SER A 317 -18.59 -10.46 -6.28
C SER A 317 -18.51 -11.20 -4.94
N TRP A 318 -17.52 -12.08 -4.81
CA TRP A 318 -17.19 -12.80 -3.58
C TRP A 318 -15.76 -12.46 -3.12
N MET A 319 -15.56 -12.25 -1.82
CA MET A 319 -14.25 -11.97 -1.26
C MET A 319 -13.87 -12.98 -0.19
N VAL A 320 -12.66 -13.54 -0.32
CA VAL A 320 -12.07 -14.48 0.64
C VAL A 320 -10.74 -13.95 1.16
N ASN A 321 -10.43 -14.20 2.44
CA ASN A 321 -9.20 -13.72 3.07
C ASN A 321 -8.08 -14.75 2.91
N VAL A 322 -6.88 -14.32 2.53
CA VAL A 322 -5.76 -15.23 2.23
C VAL A 322 -4.41 -14.67 2.71
N GLU A 323 -3.44 -15.56 2.88
CA GLU A 323 -2.06 -15.16 3.22
C GLU A 323 -1.31 -14.65 1.98
N ARG A 324 -0.70 -13.46 2.10
CA ARG A 324 -0.03 -12.73 0.99
C ARG A 324 1.24 -13.42 0.46
N SER A 325 1.85 -14.28 1.27
CA SER A 325 3.15 -14.91 0.97
C SER A 325 3.05 -16.11 0.03
N TYR A 326 1.84 -16.53 -0.33
CA TYR A 326 1.58 -17.75 -1.10
C TYR A 326 0.87 -17.46 -2.42
N SER A 327 1.05 -18.38 -3.38
CA SER A 327 0.26 -18.41 -4.60
C SER A 327 -0.96 -19.32 -4.38
N TYR A 328 -2.03 -19.09 -5.14
CA TYR A 328 -3.29 -19.81 -4.97
C TYR A 328 -3.81 -20.34 -6.30
N LEU A 329 -4.30 -21.58 -6.27
CA LEU A 329 -5.13 -22.17 -7.31
C LEU A 329 -6.60 -21.86 -6.98
N ILE A 330 -7.29 -21.23 -7.92
CA ILE A 330 -8.70 -20.86 -7.82
C ILE A 330 -9.44 -21.68 -8.87
N ARG A 331 -10.30 -22.59 -8.44
CA ARG A 331 -11.16 -23.38 -9.32
C ARG A 331 -12.57 -22.82 -9.27
N MET A 332 -13.13 -22.47 -10.41
CA MET A 332 -14.51 -21.99 -10.52
C MET A 332 -15.37 -23.05 -11.21
N HIS A 333 -16.53 -23.36 -10.62
CA HIS A 333 -17.48 -24.35 -11.12
C HIS A 333 -18.67 -23.66 -11.78
N PHE A 334 -18.99 -24.11 -12.99
CA PHE A 334 -20.02 -23.55 -13.84
C PHE A 334 -20.95 -24.64 -14.36
N CYS A 335 -22.23 -24.31 -14.47
CA CYS A 335 -23.26 -25.13 -15.07
C CYS A 335 -24.42 -24.22 -15.48
N ASP A 336 -24.73 -24.18 -16.77
CA ASP A 336 -25.86 -23.37 -17.25
C ASP A 336 -27.18 -24.03 -16.86
N ILE A 337 -27.79 -23.49 -15.79
CA ILE A 337 -29.09 -23.88 -15.26
C ILE A 337 -30.15 -22.79 -15.45
N VAL A 338 -29.82 -21.70 -16.15
CA VAL A 338 -30.66 -20.51 -16.31
C VAL A 338 -31.16 -20.32 -17.74
N SER A 339 -30.36 -20.68 -18.76
CA SER A 339 -30.72 -20.53 -20.16
C SER A 339 -31.81 -21.51 -20.60
N LYS A 340 -32.61 -21.10 -21.59
CA LYS A 340 -33.66 -21.96 -22.19
C LYS A 340 -33.19 -22.67 -23.46
N SER A 341 -32.23 -22.09 -24.17
CA SER A 341 -31.56 -22.68 -25.34
C SER A 341 -30.06 -22.44 -25.26
N LEU A 342 -29.30 -23.10 -26.14
CA LEU A 342 -27.87 -22.84 -26.32
C LEU A 342 -27.65 -21.40 -26.82
N ASP A 343 -26.42 -20.91 -26.66
CA ASP A 343 -25.92 -19.62 -27.14
C ASP A 343 -26.68 -18.39 -26.60
N GLN A 344 -27.25 -18.47 -25.39
CA GLN A 344 -28.00 -17.36 -24.77
C GLN A 344 -27.23 -16.61 -23.67
N LEU A 345 -26.28 -17.25 -23.00
CA LEU A 345 -25.62 -16.72 -21.82
C LEU A 345 -24.13 -16.55 -22.07
N TYR A 346 -23.70 -15.29 -22.15
CA TYR A 346 -22.30 -14.91 -22.27
C TYR A 346 -21.96 -13.99 -21.11
N PHE A 347 -20.85 -14.23 -20.44
CA PHE A 347 -20.43 -13.42 -19.29
C PHE A 347 -18.92 -13.42 -19.14
N ASN A 348 -18.40 -12.41 -18.45
CA ASN A 348 -16.97 -12.27 -18.21
C ASN A 348 -16.62 -12.76 -16.80
N VAL A 349 -15.42 -13.33 -16.66
CA VAL A 349 -14.89 -13.81 -15.38
C VAL A 349 -13.73 -12.92 -14.96
N TYR A 350 -13.74 -12.47 -13.70
CA TYR A 350 -12.72 -11.59 -13.14
C TYR A 350 -12.13 -12.15 -11.85
N ILE A 351 -10.82 -11.96 -11.67
CA ILE A 351 -10.10 -12.24 -10.43
C ILE A 351 -9.28 -11.00 -10.05
N ASN A 352 -9.50 -10.46 -8.85
CA ASN A 352 -8.92 -9.19 -8.39
C ASN A 352 -9.13 -8.02 -9.38
N GLY A 353 -10.30 -7.97 -10.03
CA GLY A 353 -10.63 -6.97 -11.05
C GLY A 353 -9.89 -7.12 -12.38
N ILE A 354 -9.08 -8.17 -12.56
CA ILE A 354 -8.46 -8.55 -13.83
C ILE A 354 -9.42 -9.49 -14.55
N GLU A 355 -9.78 -9.17 -15.79
CA GLU A 355 -10.55 -10.05 -16.66
C GLU A 355 -9.70 -11.24 -17.07
N VAL A 356 -10.11 -12.44 -16.67
CA VAL A 356 -9.38 -13.69 -16.94
C VAL A 356 -10.02 -14.54 -18.03
N VAL A 357 -11.33 -14.38 -18.26
CA VAL A 357 -12.05 -14.97 -19.38
C VAL A 357 -13.03 -13.95 -19.93
N GLU A 358 -12.87 -13.61 -21.20
CA GLU A 358 -13.76 -12.73 -21.96
C GLU A 358 -14.88 -13.56 -22.62
N ALA A 359 -16.13 -13.09 -22.51
CA ALA A 359 -17.31 -13.65 -23.17
C ALA A 359 -17.44 -15.18 -23.05
N LEU A 360 -17.32 -15.71 -21.83
CA LEU A 360 -17.48 -17.13 -21.54
C LEU A 360 -18.90 -17.59 -21.90
N ASP A 361 -18.96 -18.57 -22.80
CA ASP A 361 -20.17 -19.32 -23.11
C ASP A 361 -19.97 -20.80 -22.77
N LEU A 362 -20.81 -21.30 -21.87
CA LEU A 362 -20.76 -22.68 -21.40
C LEU A 362 -21.37 -23.66 -22.43
N SER A 363 -22.24 -23.16 -23.29
CA SER A 363 -23.00 -23.98 -24.23
C SER A 363 -22.18 -24.40 -25.45
N SER A 364 -21.28 -23.54 -25.95
CA SER A 364 -20.28 -23.91 -26.96
C SER A 364 -19.28 -24.95 -26.46
N GLU A 365 -18.86 -24.89 -25.19
CA GLU A 365 -17.93 -25.86 -24.61
C GLU A 365 -18.58 -27.24 -24.37
N THR A 366 -19.85 -27.28 -23.97
CA THR A 366 -20.54 -28.51 -23.56
C THR A 366 -21.47 -29.10 -24.62
N LYS A 367 -21.90 -28.30 -25.60
CA LYS A 367 -22.96 -28.61 -26.58
C LYS A 367 -24.31 -29.02 -25.95
N ALA A 368 -24.48 -28.79 -24.65
CA ALA A 368 -25.68 -29.19 -23.90
C ALA A 368 -25.86 -28.38 -22.62
N LEU A 369 -27.09 -27.89 -22.38
CA LEU A 369 -27.43 -27.21 -21.13
C LEU A 369 -27.38 -28.14 -19.91
N SER A 370 -27.25 -27.54 -18.72
CA SER A 370 -27.16 -28.26 -17.43
C SER A 370 -26.00 -29.27 -17.37
N THR A 371 -24.93 -28.98 -18.10
CA THR A 371 -23.70 -29.79 -18.13
C THR A 371 -22.61 -29.12 -17.30
N ALA A 372 -21.96 -29.90 -16.43
CA ALA A 372 -20.95 -29.41 -15.50
C ALA A 372 -19.62 -29.06 -16.19
N VAL A 373 -19.06 -27.89 -15.86
CA VAL A 373 -17.76 -27.38 -16.32
C VAL A 373 -17.00 -26.76 -15.15
N TYR A 374 -15.68 -26.79 -15.18
CA TYR A 374 -14.84 -26.02 -14.26
C TYR A 374 -13.69 -25.34 -15.01
N LYS A 375 -13.18 -24.24 -14.44
CA LYS A 375 -11.97 -23.56 -14.93
C LYS A 375 -11.01 -23.28 -13.77
N ASP A 376 -9.72 -23.52 -14.02
CA ASP A 376 -8.64 -23.37 -13.03
C ASP A 376 -7.79 -22.15 -13.34
N PHE A 377 -7.55 -21.33 -12.31
CA PHE A 377 -6.76 -20.11 -12.38
C PHE A 377 -5.66 -20.09 -11.32
N VAL A 378 -4.47 -19.61 -11.67
CA VAL A 378 -3.34 -19.47 -10.74
C VAL A 378 -3.05 -18.00 -10.49
N LEU A 379 -3.21 -17.59 -9.22
CA LEU A 379 -2.90 -16.26 -8.73
C LEU A 379 -1.57 -16.26 -7.97
N GLY A 380 -0.57 -15.56 -8.49
CA GLY A 380 0.75 -15.45 -7.86
C GLY A 380 0.74 -14.62 -6.58
N SER A 381 1.64 -14.93 -5.64
CA SER A 381 1.75 -14.21 -4.35
C SER A 381 1.95 -12.70 -4.49
N CYS A 382 2.69 -12.24 -5.51
CA CYS A 382 2.91 -10.82 -5.77
C CYS A 382 1.64 -10.03 -6.16
N ASN A 383 0.56 -10.72 -6.53
CA ASN A 383 -0.71 -10.12 -6.93
C ASN A 383 -1.69 -9.96 -5.76
N ILE A 384 -1.33 -10.43 -4.57
CA ILE A 384 -2.16 -10.38 -3.36
C ILE A 384 -1.61 -9.27 -2.43
N THR A 385 -2.06 -8.04 -2.64
CA THR A 385 -1.61 -6.87 -1.87
C THR A 385 -2.40 -6.67 -0.58
N ASN A 386 -3.72 -6.88 -0.62
CA ASN A 386 -4.63 -6.60 0.49
C ASN A 386 -4.81 -7.79 1.44
N GLY A 387 -4.30 -8.98 1.10
CA GLY A 387 -4.53 -10.21 1.88
C GLY A 387 -5.93 -10.81 1.65
N SER A 388 -6.54 -10.52 0.50
CA SER A 388 -7.82 -11.07 0.08
C SER A 388 -7.79 -11.34 -1.42
N ILE A 389 -8.66 -12.25 -1.87
CA ILE A 389 -8.93 -12.56 -3.27
C ILE A 389 -10.38 -12.18 -3.55
N LEU A 390 -10.59 -11.39 -4.60
CA LEU A 390 -11.89 -10.98 -5.11
C LEU A 390 -12.21 -11.80 -6.36
N ILE A 391 -13.25 -12.64 -6.28
CA ILE A 391 -13.75 -13.47 -7.39
C ILE A 391 -15.01 -12.81 -7.92
N GLN A 392 -15.11 -12.57 -9.22
CA GLN A 392 -16.29 -11.91 -9.80
C GLN A 392 -16.72 -12.51 -11.13
N VAL A 393 -18.01 -12.43 -11.41
CA VAL A 393 -18.59 -12.70 -12.74
C VAL A 393 -19.51 -11.54 -13.13
N GLY A 394 -19.44 -11.10 -14.38
CA GLY A 394 -20.13 -9.90 -14.85
C GLY A 394 -20.74 -10.09 -16.24
N PRO A 395 -21.74 -9.28 -16.62
CA PRO A 395 -22.39 -9.40 -17.91
C PRO A 395 -21.44 -9.00 -19.05
N THR A 396 -21.71 -9.49 -20.26
CA THR A 396 -21.12 -8.95 -21.51
C THR A 396 -22.19 -8.30 -22.37
N TYR A 397 -21.80 -7.33 -23.20
CA TYR A 397 -22.71 -6.53 -24.03
C TYR A 397 -22.70 -6.96 -25.50
N LEU A 398 -22.63 -8.27 -25.76
CA LEU A 398 -22.73 -8.80 -27.12
C LEU A 398 -24.18 -8.73 -27.62
N GLN A 399 -24.38 -8.31 -28.88
CA GLN A 399 -25.70 -7.97 -29.44
C GLN A 399 -26.71 -9.13 -29.53
N GLN A 400 -26.32 -10.35 -29.15
CA GLN A 400 -27.15 -11.57 -29.23
C GLN A 400 -27.30 -12.29 -27.87
N SER A 401 -26.68 -11.81 -26.79
CA SER A 401 -26.68 -12.47 -25.49
C SER A 401 -27.65 -11.85 -24.49
N THR A 402 -28.22 -12.68 -23.60
CA THR A 402 -28.92 -12.18 -22.42
C THR A 402 -27.93 -11.58 -21.43
N THR A 403 -28.21 -10.39 -20.90
CA THR A 403 -27.38 -9.72 -19.90
C THR A 403 -27.53 -10.40 -18.54
N ASN A 404 -26.75 -11.44 -18.32
CA ASN A 404 -26.74 -12.22 -17.10
C ASN A 404 -25.36 -12.86 -16.89
N ALA A 405 -25.07 -13.30 -15.68
CA ALA A 405 -23.86 -14.03 -15.33
C ALA A 405 -24.21 -15.05 -14.24
N ILE A 406 -23.49 -16.18 -14.20
CA ILE A 406 -23.75 -17.25 -13.23
C ILE A 406 -22.46 -17.83 -12.66
N LEU A 407 -22.52 -18.20 -11.38
CA LEU A 407 -21.50 -19.02 -10.71
C LEU A 407 -22.18 -20.08 -9.84
N ASN A 408 -21.72 -21.33 -9.90
CA ASN A 408 -22.30 -22.47 -9.16
C ASN A 408 -21.46 -22.87 -7.94
N GLY A 409 -20.14 -22.66 -7.99
CA GLY A 409 -19.24 -22.96 -6.87
C GLY A 409 -17.83 -22.47 -7.14
N PHE A 410 -17.00 -22.42 -6.10
CA PHE A 410 -15.56 -22.20 -6.27
C PHE A 410 -14.73 -22.81 -5.13
N GLU A 411 -13.49 -23.17 -5.43
CA GLU A 411 -12.50 -23.66 -4.50
C GLU A 411 -11.26 -22.76 -4.53
N VAL A 412 -10.68 -22.47 -3.38
CA VAL A 412 -9.43 -21.70 -3.25
C VAL A 412 -8.42 -22.53 -2.49
N MET A 413 -7.34 -22.88 -3.16
CA MET A 413 -6.32 -23.79 -2.67
C MET A 413 -4.96 -23.10 -2.63
N LYS A 414 -4.35 -22.99 -1.46
CA LYS A 414 -3.01 -22.43 -1.27
C LYS A 414 -1.98 -23.41 -1.83
N MET A 415 -1.03 -22.89 -2.61
CA MET A 415 0.03 -23.69 -3.25
C MET A 415 1.31 -23.66 -2.43
N SER A 416 2.04 -24.77 -2.39
CA SER A 416 3.36 -24.85 -1.75
C SER A 416 4.35 -23.88 -2.40
N ASN A 417 5.13 -23.18 -1.58
CA ASN A 417 6.16 -22.25 -2.05
C ASN A 417 7.44 -22.98 -2.53
N SER A 418 8.47 -22.24 -2.93
CA SER A 418 9.78 -22.77 -3.36
C SER A 418 10.54 -23.55 -2.27
N ALA A 419 10.10 -23.45 -1.01
CA ALA A 419 10.62 -24.25 0.10
C ALA A 419 9.93 -25.62 0.23
N ASN A 420 8.95 -25.92 -0.65
CA ASN A 420 7.98 -27.00 -0.49
C ASN A 420 7.21 -26.88 0.84
N SER A 421 6.93 -25.66 1.27
CA SER A 421 6.17 -25.39 2.50
C SER A 421 4.79 -24.82 2.19
N LEU A 422 3.81 -25.18 3.02
CA LEU A 422 2.46 -24.62 3.08
C LEU A 422 2.26 -23.75 4.34
N ASP A 423 3.26 -23.67 5.21
CA ASP A 423 3.28 -22.85 6.42
C ASP A 423 4.69 -22.30 6.71
N GLY A 424 4.89 -20.99 6.58
CA GLY A 424 6.22 -20.36 6.56
C GLY A 424 7.13 -20.71 5.37
N PHE A 425 8.40 -20.28 5.45
CA PHE A 425 9.40 -20.44 4.38
C PHE A 425 10.53 -21.42 4.71
N PHE A 426 10.25 -22.37 5.60
CA PHE A 426 11.21 -23.39 6.00
C PHE A 426 10.98 -24.67 5.20
N SER A 427 12.06 -25.27 4.72
CA SER A 427 12.03 -26.61 4.11
C SER A 427 12.06 -27.71 5.17
N VAL A 428 11.77 -28.95 4.77
CA VAL A 428 11.83 -30.13 5.67
C VAL A 428 13.21 -30.28 6.35
N ASP A 429 14.30 -29.86 5.69
CA ASP A 429 15.65 -29.83 6.24
C ASP A 429 15.87 -28.75 7.33
N GLY A 430 14.86 -27.94 7.65
CA GLY A 430 14.97 -26.79 8.54
C GLY A 430 15.65 -25.57 7.92
N LYS A 431 16.00 -25.60 6.63
CA LYS A 431 16.61 -24.46 5.92
C LYS A 431 15.55 -23.45 5.52
N TYR A 432 15.76 -22.19 5.88
CA TYR A 432 14.94 -21.06 5.43
C TYR A 432 15.22 -20.75 3.96
N LYS A 433 14.18 -20.75 3.13
CA LYS A 433 14.22 -20.44 1.68
C LYS A 433 13.34 -19.24 1.31
N GLY A 434 12.92 -18.46 2.30
CA GLY A 434 12.12 -17.25 2.07
C GLY A 434 12.94 -16.12 1.48
N PRO A 435 12.30 -14.99 1.12
CA PRO A 435 13.01 -13.81 0.66
C PRO A 435 14.07 -13.41 1.68
N SER A 436 15.32 -13.63 1.28
CA SER A 436 16.49 -13.41 2.11
C SER A 436 16.71 -11.91 2.26
N VAL A 437 16.41 -11.36 3.43
CA VAL A 437 16.88 -10.02 3.83
C VAL A 437 18.42 -9.97 3.93
N THR A 438 19.09 -11.11 3.86
CA THR A 438 20.56 -11.23 3.87
C THR A 438 21.07 -11.72 2.51
N SER A 439 20.74 -11.00 1.43
CA SER A 439 21.32 -11.31 0.12
C SER A 439 22.84 -11.09 0.16
N ASN A 440 23.54 -11.75 -0.76
CA ASN A 440 25.00 -11.69 -1.02
C ASN A 440 25.60 -10.26 -1.00
N VAL A 441 24.78 -9.22 -1.06
CA VAL A 441 25.12 -7.81 -0.80
C VAL A 441 25.89 -7.63 0.50
N MET A 442 25.51 -8.23 1.63
CA MET A 442 26.26 -8.05 2.90
C MET A 442 27.67 -8.66 2.84
N LYS A 443 27.86 -9.78 2.14
CA LYS A 443 29.18 -10.40 1.93
C LYS A 443 30.02 -9.58 0.95
N ILE A 444 29.42 -9.06 -0.13
CA ILE A 444 30.08 -8.21 -1.12
C ILE A 444 30.45 -6.85 -0.51
N VAL A 445 29.60 -6.26 0.32
CA VAL A 445 29.85 -5.01 1.05
C VAL A 445 30.95 -5.19 2.09
N ALA A 446 31.02 -6.34 2.78
CA ALA A 446 32.12 -6.63 3.69
C ALA A 446 33.46 -6.78 2.95
N ILE A 447 33.47 -7.46 1.79
CA ILE A 447 34.67 -7.62 0.95
C ILE A 447 35.08 -6.27 0.33
N ALA A 448 34.13 -5.48 -0.18
CA ALA A 448 34.38 -4.15 -0.72
C ALA A 448 34.88 -3.17 0.35
N GLY A 449 34.33 -3.26 1.57
CA GLY A 449 34.78 -2.50 2.73
C GLY A 449 36.23 -2.84 3.11
N LEU A 450 36.61 -4.13 3.07
CA LEU A 450 37.97 -4.57 3.35
C LEU A 450 38.96 -4.10 2.27
N VAL A 451 38.57 -4.16 0.99
CA VAL A 451 39.39 -3.67 -0.13
C VAL A 451 39.59 -2.15 -0.05
N LEU A 452 38.54 -1.39 0.27
CA LEU A 452 38.63 0.07 0.44
C LEU A 452 39.49 0.46 1.66
N ALA A 453 39.43 -0.31 2.75
CA ALA A 453 40.29 -0.11 3.92
C ALA A 453 41.79 -0.36 3.60
N VAL A 454 42.10 -1.37 2.79
CA VAL A 454 43.48 -1.65 2.37
C VAL A 454 44.01 -0.57 1.41
N ILE A 455 43.18 -0.12 0.46
CA ILE A 455 43.55 0.95 -0.49
C ILE A 455 43.78 2.28 0.24
N SER A 456 42.92 2.62 1.21
CA SER A 456 43.09 3.84 2.01
C SER A 456 44.34 3.82 2.88
N LEU A 457 44.69 2.66 3.48
CA LEU A 457 45.93 2.49 4.22
C LEU A 457 47.17 2.67 3.32
N LEU A 458 47.15 2.12 2.11
CA LEU A 458 48.22 2.28 1.13
C LEU A 458 48.38 3.75 0.68
N LEU A 459 47.27 4.47 0.47
CA LEU A 459 47.31 5.90 0.12
C LEU A 459 47.88 6.76 1.26
N LEU A 460 47.57 6.45 2.52
CA LEU A 460 48.14 7.12 3.69
C LEU A 460 49.64 6.89 3.80
N VAL A 461 50.12 5.68 3.53
CA VAL A 461 51.56 5.36 3.49
C VAL A 461 52.26 6.12 2.36
N VAL A 462 51.65 6.22 1.18
CA VAL A 462 52.20 7.01 0.05
C VAL A 462 52.23 8.51 0.37
N MET A 463 51.19 9.04 1.01
CA MET A 463 51.18 10.43 1.51
C MET A 463 52.28 10.67 2.55
N TYR A 464 52.46 9.75 3.48
CA TYR A 464 53.48 9.84 4.52
C TYR A 464 54.91 9.84 3.92
N ILE A 465 55.19 8.95 2.96
CA ILE A 465 56.48 8.89 2.26
C ILE A 465 56.72 10.16 1.41
N ARG A 466 55.67 10.71 0.77
CA ARG A 466 55.77 11.98 0.02
C ARG A 466 55.92 13.20 0.93
N TRP A 467 55.36 13.16 2.14
CA TRP A 467 55.51 14.19 3.14
C TRP A 467 56.93 14.22 3.73
N LEU A 468 57.55 13.05 3.92
CA LEU A 468 58.95 12.93 4.37
C LEU A 468 59.98 13.40 3.33
N LYS A 469 59.63 13.53 2.06
CA LYS A 469 60.53 13.94 0.96
C LYS A 469 60.27 15.37 0.43
N ARG A 470 59.89 16.33 1.28
CA ARG A 470 59.69 17.72 0.85
C ARG A 470 61.03 18.49 0.73
N PRO A 471 61.35 19.11 -0.42
CA PRO A 471 62.43 20.10 -0.51
C PRO A 471 61.99 21.46 0.08
N LEU A 472 62.93 22.17 0.71
CA LEU A 472 62.75 23.54 1.21
C LEU A 472 62.60 24.50 0.01
N ASP A 473 61.37 24.88 -0.37
CA ASP A 473 61.03 26.12 -1.09
C ASP A 473 59.50 26.25 -1.33
N TRP A 474 58.70 25.89 -0.31
CA TRP A 474 57.23 25.80 -0.41
C TRP A 474 56.49 27.16 -0.21
N LYS A 475 57.19 28.25 0.12
CA LYS A 475 56.52 29.48 0.58
C LYS A 475 55.94 30.38 -0.52
N GLU A 476 56.20 30.15 -1.80
CA GLU A 476 55.67 31.02 -2.86
C GLU A 476 54.97 30.25 -3.99
N SER A 477 53.77 29.72 -3.73
CA SER A 477 52.77 29.44 -4.76
C SER A 477 51.40 29.21 -4.13
N ARG A 478 50.41 30.03 -4.51
CA ARG A 478 49.00 29.83 -4.14
C ARG A 478 48.40 28.78 -5.07
N GLY A 479 48.01 27.63 -4.53
CA GLY A 479 47.14 26.66 -5.22
C GLY A 479 47.34 25.22 -4.75
N PHE A 480 46.44 24.72 -3.90
CA PHE A 480 46.52 23.38 -3.29
C PHE A 480 46.07 22.22 -4.21
N SER A 481 45.87 22.47 -5.52
CA SER A 481 45.15 21.52 -6.40
C SER A 481 45.99 20.80 -7.45
N SER A 482 47.28 21.12 -7.64
CA SER A 482 48.07 20.50 -8.73
C SER A 482 48.91 19.28 -8.33
N TRP A 483 49.02 18.94 -7.03
CA TRP A 483 49.89 17.85 -6.58
C TRP A 483 49.19 16.48 -6.44
N LEU A 484 47.86 16.41 -6.62
CA LEU A 484 47.06 15.21 -6.29
C LEU A 484 46.54 14.39 -7.49
N LEU A 485 46.96 14.65 -8.74
CA LEU A 485 46.46 13.90 -9.89
C LEU A 485 47.38 12.74 -10.31
N PRO A 486 46.86 11.50 -10.51
CA PRO A 486 47.60 10.40 -11.11
C PRO A 486 47.83 10.60 -12.61
N LEU A 487 49.01 10.17 -13.07
CA LEU A 487 49.55 10.32 -14.42
C LEU A 487 48.77 9.50 -15.48
N CYS A 488 48.33 10.16 -16.57
CA CYS A 488 48.03 9.50 -17.84
C CYS A 488 49.33 9.14 -18.59
N PRO A 489 49.47 7.94 -19.18
CA PRO A 489 50.57 7.65 -20.10
C PRO A 489 50.29 8.22 -21.49
N LYS A 490 51.22 9.03 -22.00
CA LYS A 490 51.25 9.50 -23.39
C LYS A 490 52.04 8.53 -24.28
N SER A 491 51.46 8.10 -25.39
CA SER A 491 52.17 7.67 -26.62
C SER A 491 51.20 7.91 -27.79
N LYS A 492 51.29 9.05 -28.50
CA LYS A 492 52.11 9.41 -29.69
C LYS A 492 51.64 8.79 -31.04
N LYS A 493 51.17 9.70 -31.92
CA LYS A 493 51.22 9.73 -33.41
C LYS A 493 50.27 8.75 -34.13
N SER A 494 49.62 9.03 -35.27
CA SER A 494 49.73 10.07 -36.31
C SER A 494 48.41 10.17 -37.08
N CYS A 495 48.14 11.33 -37.67
CA CYS A 495 47.04 11.58 -38.61
C CYS A 495 47.37 11.07 -40.02
N SER A 496 46.32 10.76 -40.80
CA SER A 496 46.06 11.22 -42.19
C SER A 496 45.65 10.14 -43.21
N ALA A 497 44.42 10.33 -43.72
CA ALA A 497 44.03 10.46 -45.12
C ALA A 497 43.83 9.23 -46.03
N ASN A 498 42.61 9.20 -46.58
CA ASN A 498 42.20 8.87 -47.96
C ASN A 498 42.35 7.42 -48.44
N ALA A 499 41.53 6.90 -49.34
CA ALA A 499 40.23 7.22 -49.92
C ALA A 499 39.89 6.03 -50.86
N ASN A 500 38.60 5.90 -51.20
CA ASN A 500 38.07 5.16 -52.36
C ASN A 500 38.10 3.62 -52.28
N ALA A 501 37.20 2.86 -52.89
CA ALA A 501 35.86 2.98 -53.47
C ALA A 501 35.55 1.58 -54.07
N PHE A 502 34.29 1.35 -54.47
CA PHE A 502 33.81 0.22 -55.29
C PHE A 502 33.72 -1.17 -54.60
N ASP A 503 32.67 -1.97 -54.74
CA ASP A 503 31.44 -1.87 -55.56
C ASP A 503 30.39 -2.84 -54.99
N SER A 504 29.12 -2.58 -55.30
CA SER A 504 28.00 -3.52 -55.08
C SER A 504 27.95 -4.59 -56.19
N PRO A 505 27.13 -5.67 -56.04
CA PRO A 505 25.86 -5.60 -56.77
C PRO A 505 24.63 -6.20 -56.06
N LYS A 506 23.52 -5.51 -56.37
CA LYS A 506 22.07 -5.73 -56.23
C LYS A 506 21.52 -7.17 -56.33
N ASN A 507 20.49 -7.44 -55.51
CA ASN A 507 19.11 -7.85 -55.87
C ASN A 507 18.20 -7.62 -54.63
N LYS A 508 17.20 -6.71 -54.59
CA LYS A 508 15.80 -6.79 -55.10
C LYS A 508 15.11 -8.10 -54.67
N HIS A 509 14.00 -8.21 -53.95
CA HIS A 509 12.84 -7.39 -53.49
C HIS A 509 12.39 -7.97 -52.11
N GLY A 510 11.60 -7.36 -51.23
CA GLY A 510 10.80 -6.14 -51.20
C GLY A 510 10.00 -6.10 -49.88
N GLY A 511 9.51 -4.91 -49.51
CA GLY A 511 8.42 -4.70 -48.54
C GLY A 511 8.76 -4.86 -47.06
N HIS A 512 9.32 -3.81 -46.42
CA HIS A 512 9.09 -3.61 -44.99
C HIS A 512 7.83 -2.77 -44.82
N ASP A 513 6.73 -3.45 -44.51
CA ASP A 513 5.54 -2.83 -43.95
C ASP A 513 5.91 -2.12 -42.65
N VAL A 514 5.74 -0.81 -42.66
CA VAL A 514 5.67 0.01 -41.44
C VAL A 514 4.38 -0.38 -40.74
N HIS A 515 4.44 -1.37 -39.84
CA HIS A 515 3.36 -1.63 -38.91
C HIS A 515 3.27 -0.50 -37.89
N HIS A 516 2.55 0.56 -38.26
CA HIS A 516 1.86 1.38 -37.27
C HIS A 516 0.81 0.52 -36.58
N SER A 517 1.10 0.05 -35.37
CA SER A 517 0.09 -0.58 -34.51
C SER A 517 -0.83 0.50 -33.93
N PRO A 518 -2.14 0.46 -34.18
CA PRO A 518 -3.11 1.36 -33.59
C PRO A 518 -3.59 0.77 -32.27
N ARG A 519 -2.77 0.82 -31.19
CA ARG A 519 -3.18 0.49 -29.80
C ARG A 519 -2.11 0.92 -28.79
N GLY A 520 -2.09 2.21 -28.43
CA GLY A 520 -1.71 2.78 -27.11
C GLY A 520 -0.42 2.36 -26.38
N THR A 521 0.45 1.51 -26.92
CA THR A 521 1.68 1.05 -26.26
C THR A 521 2.85 1.43 -27.17
N GLY A 522 3.86 2.08 -26.59
CA GLY A 522 5.04 2.54 -27.35
C GLY A 522 5.77 1.37 -28.05
N ARG A 523 6.62 1.69 -29.03
CA ARG A 523 7.40 0.70 -29.79
C ARG A 523 8.28 -0.13 -28.84
N PHE A 524 8.30 -1.44 -29.04
CA PHE A 524 9.29 -2.30 -28.37
C PHE A 524 10.63 -2.17 -29.11
N PHE A 525 11.69 -1.87 -28.36
CA PHE A 525 13.06 -1.76 -28.88
C PHE A 525 13.88 -2.94 -28.39
N HIS A 526 14.65 -3.57 -29.28
CA HIS A 526 15.63 -4.58 -28.86
C HIS A 526 16.82 -3.91 -28.17
N PHE A 527 17.42 -4.56 -27.17
CA PHE A 527 18.55 -3.98 -26.43
C PHE A 527 19.72 -3.64 -27.34
N ILE A 528 20.00 -4.49 -28.34
CA ILE A 528 21.07 -4.29 -29.32
C ILE A 528 20.83 -3.04 -30.18
N GLU A 529 19.57 -2.74 -30.51
CA GLU A 529 19.19 -1.54 -31.26
C GLU A 529 19.54 -0.28 -30.44
N LEU A 530 19.18 -0.25 -29.16
CA LEU A 530 19.50 0.87 -28.26
C LEU A 530 20.98 0.96 -27.95
N GLN A 531 21.68 -0.18 -27.87
CA GLN A 531 23.12 -0.23 -27.70
C GLN A 531 23.83 0.39 -28.91
N ARG A 532 23.38 0.13 -30.15
CA ARG A 532 23.92 0.82 -31.34
C ARG A 532 23.56 2.29 -31.36
N ALA A 533 22.31 2.63 -31.07
CA ALA A 533 21.82 4.00 -31.08
C ALA A 533 22.60 4.91 -30.11
N THR A 534 23.04 4.35 -28.98
CA THR A 534 23.77 5.06 -27.91
C THR A 534 25.29 4.86 -27.96
N ASP A 535 25.83 4.26 -29.03
CA ASP A 535 27.27 3.95 -29.16
C ASP A 535 27.81 3.16 -27.95
N ASN A 536 27.14 2.04 -27.66
CA ASN A 536 27.37 1.18 -26.50
C ASN A 536 27.23 1.90 -25.15
N PHE A 537 26.25 2.80 -25.02
CA PHE A 537 26.03 3.61 -23.83
C PHE A 537 27.29 4.39 -23.41
N ASP A 538 27.95 5.04 -24.39
CA ASP A 538 29.15 5.86 -24.13
C ASP A 538 28.85 6.96 -23.11
N GLU A 539 29.71 7.09 -22.10
CA GLU A 539 29.66 8.15 -21.08
C GLU A 539 29.66 9.55 -21.69
N LYS A 540 30.25 9.73 -22.88
CA LYS A 540 30.22 11.01 -23.61
C LYS A 540 28.84 11.40 -24.11
N ARG A 541 27.92 10.45 -24.24
CA ARG A 541 26.54 10.68 -24.70
C ARG A 541 25.56 10.86 -23.55
N VAL A 542 26.03 10.90 -22.30
CA VAL A 542 25.16 11.11 -21.13
C VAL A 542 24.66 12.55 -21.10
N ILE A 543 23.34 12.71 -21.16
CA ILE A 543 22.65 14.01 -21.11
C ILE A 543 21.97 14.28 -19.76
N GLY A 544 21.88 13.28 -18.88
CA GLY A 544 21.28 13.45 -17.55
C GLY A 544 21.54 12.30 -16.58
N TYR A 545 21.46 12.61 -15.29
CA TYR A 545 21.58 11.67 -14.18
C TYR A 545 20.37 11.81 -13.25
N GLY A 546 19.75 10.69 -12.84
CA GLY A 546 18.60 10.70 -11.94
C GLY A 546 18.52 9.44 -11.05
N GLY A 547 17.52 9.39 -10.16
CA GLY A 547 17.30 8.26 -9.25
C GLY A 547 17.01 6.93 -9.95
N PHE A 548 16.47 7.02 -11.16
CA PHE A 548 16.23 5.89 -12.05
C PHE A 548 17.51 5.36 -12.72
N GLY A 549 18.49 6.22 -13.00
CA GLY A 549 19.69 5.88 -13.75
C GLY A 549 20.21 7.01 -14.65
N LYS A 550 20.95 6.65 -15.70
CA LYS A 550 21.55 7.58 -16.66
C LYS A 550 20.66 7.74 -17.89
N VAL A 551 20.61 8.95 -18.45
CA VAL A 551 19.93 9.26 -19.71
C VAL A 551 20.99 9.53 -20.78
N TYR A 552 20.91 8.80 -21.89
CA TYR A 552 21.84 8.90 -23.01
C TYR A 552 21.16 9.53 -24.22
N LEU A 553 21.91 10.29 -25.00
CA LEU A 553 21.52 10.68 -26.35
C LEU A 553 21.72 9.50 -27.30
N GLY A 554 20.64 9.03 -27.90
CA GLY A 554 20.64 8.00 -28.94
C GLY A 554 20.22 8.56 -30.30
N THR A 555 20.67 7.92 -31.37
CA THR A 555 20.19 8.17 -32.73
C THR A 555 19.70 6.83 -33.30
N LEU A 556 18.41 6.74 -33.61
CA LEU A 556 17.81 5.54 -34.21
C LEU A 556 18.26 5.35 -35.67
N ASP A 557 18.03 4.17 -36.24
CA ASP A 557 18.43 3.83 -37.62
C ASP A 557 17.80 4.74 -38.69
N ASP A 558 16.67 5.37 -38.38
CA ASP A 558 15.99 6.35 -39.24
C ASP A 558 16.54 7.78 -39.11
N GLY A 559 17.56 7.99 -38.27
CA GLY A 559 18.18 9.29 -37.99
C GLY A 559 17.50 10.09 -36.88
N THR A 560 16.44 9.57 -36.25
CA THR A 560 15.73 10.27 -35.18
C THR A 560 16.56 10.31 -33.90
N ASN A 561 16.74 11.50 -33.32
CA ASN A 561 17.39 11.66 -32.03
C ASN A 561 16.42 11.37 -30.89
N VAL A 562 16.85 10.52 -29.96
CA VAL A 562 16.04 10.04 -28.83
C VAL A 562 16.79 10.16 -27.51
N ALA A 563 16.04 10.32 -26.42
CA ALA A 563 16.58 10.23 -25.07
C ALA A 563 16.35 8.82 -24.52
N VAL A 564 17.44 8.11 -24.20
CA VAL A 564 17.44 6.72 -23.75
C VAL A 564 17.74 6.68 -22.25
N LYS A 565 16.71 6.51 -21.43
CA LYS A 565 16.79 6.45 -19.96
C LYS A 565 16.96 5.00 -19.52
N ARG A 566 18.18 4.62 -19.13
CA ARG A 566 18.54 3.25 -18.72
C ARG A 566 18.52 3.11 -17.21
N GLY A 567 17.77 2.11 -16.72
CA GLY A 567 17.64 1.78 -15.31
C GLY A 567 18.95 1.24 -14.72
N GLY A 568 19.33 1.69 -13.52
CA GLY A 568 20.45 1.10 -12.78
C GLY A 568 20.08 -0.26 -12.20
N GLY A 569 20.79 -1.33 -12.58
CA GLY A 569 20.54 -2.68 -12.06
C GLY A 569 20.84 -2.79 -10.56
N GLY A 570 19.80 -2.76 -9.71
CA GLY A 570 19.95 -3.10 -8.29
C GLY A 570 19.03 -2.41 -7.27
N SER A 571 18.14 -1.48 -7.65
CA SER A 571 17.21 -0.83 -6.70
C SER A 571 15.74 -1.23 -6.92
N GLU A 572 15.05 -1.65 -5.85
CA GLU A 572 13.58 -1.88 -5.89
C GLU A 572 12.80 -0.60 -6.22
N GLN A 573 13.40 0.56 -5.92
CA GLN A 573 12.85 1.86 -6.27
C GLN A 573 12.82 2.08 -7.80
N GLY A 574 13.90 1.76 -8.51
CA GLY A 574 13.98 1.93 -9.96
C GLY A 574 12.97 1.07 -10.72
N ILE A 575 12.72 -0.17 -10.26
CA ILE A 575 11.72 -1.07 -10.90
C ILE A 575 10.31 -0.48 -10.82
N ASN A 576 9.93 0.07 -9.66
CA ASN A 576 8.60 0.65 -9.48
C ASN A 576 8.43 1.96 -10.25
N GLU A 577 9.47 2.78 -10.33
CA GLU A 577 9.49 4.00 -11.16
C GLU A 577 9.34 3.66 -12.66
N PHE A 578 10.04 2.63 -13.15
CA PHE A 578 9.95 2.17 -14.56
C PHE A 578 8.51 1.78 -14.93
N ARG A 579 7.91 0.90 -14.12
CA ARG A 579 6.56 0.38 -14.36
C ARG A 579 5.50 1.48 -14.26
N THR A 580 5.66 2.38 -13.30
CA THR A 580 4.76 3.53 -13.14
C THR A 580 4.86 4.43 -14.35
N GLU A 581 6.07 4.80 -14.76
CA GLU A 581 6.28 5.69 -15.90
C GLU A 581 5.76 5.09 -17.22
N LEU A 582 6.03 3.79 -17.47
CA LEU A 582 5.50 3.05 -18.63
C LEU A 582 3.95 2.99 -18.63
N LYS A 583 3.33 2.74 -17.46
CA LYS A 583 1.87 2.68 -17.31
C LYS A 583 1.21 4.05 -17.52
N MET A 584 1.84 5.13 -17.07
CA MET A 584 1.27 6.48 -17.18
C MET A 584 1.44 7.01 -18.61
N LEU A 585 2.63 6.95 -19.17
CA LEU A 585 2.93 7.52 -20.49
C LEU A 585 2.39 6.71 -21.67
N SER A 586 2.05 5.44 -21.49
CA SER A 586 1.27 4.69 -22.51
C SER A 586 -0.12 5.29 -22.73
N LYS A 587 -0.72 5.91 -21.70
CA LYS A 587 -2.09 6.44 -21.75
C LYS A 587 -2.16 7.95 -21.95
N LEU A 588 -1.07 8.67 -21.73
CA LEU A 588 -1.04 10.14 -21.76
C LEU A 588 -0.38 10.64 -23.05
N ARG A 589 -1.11 11.48 -23.80
CA ARG A 589 -0.58 12.17 -24.99
C ARG A 589 -1.04 13.62 -24.97
N HIS A 590 -0.09 14.53 -24.83
CA HIS A 590 -0.37 15.96 -24.80
C HIS A 590 0.85 16.77 -25.24
N ARG A 591 0.65 17.92 -25.91
CA ARG A 591 1.73 18.76 -26.46
C ARG A 591 2.76 19.19 -25.39
N HIS A 592 2.30 19.38 -24.17
CA HIS A 592 3.10 19.83 -23.03
C HIS A 592 3.53 18.71 -22.07
N LEU A 593 3.48 17.44 -22.52
CA LEU A 593 4.06 16.30 -21.81
C LEU A 593 5.10 15.63 -22.71
N VAL A 594 6.18 15.09 -22.13
CA VAL A 594 7.18 14.35 -22.91
C VAL A 594 6.57 13.04 -23.41
N SER A 595 6.70 12.78 -24.71
CA SER A 595 6.15 11.58 -25.35
C SER A 595 7.09 10.40 -25.17
N LEU A 596 6.54 9.25 -24.77
CA LEU A 596 7.24 7.97 -24.76
C LEU A 596 7.17 7.36 -26.15
N ILE A 597 8.33 7.20 -26.80
CA ILE A 597 8.45 6.54 -28.11
C ILE A 597 8.31 5.02 -27.91
N GLY A 598 8.95 4.49 -26.88
CA GLY A 598 9.00 3.06 -26.63
C GLY A 598 9.81 2.65 -25.42
N PHE A 599 10.01 1.34 -25.28
CA PHE A 599 10.74 0.76 -24.15
C PHE A 599 11.47 -0.53 -24.56
N CYS A 600 12.46 -0.91 -23.76
CA CYS A 600 13.16 -2.18 -23.80
C CYS A 600 13.13 -2.79 -22.40
N ASP A 601 12.79 -4.08 -22.32
CA ASP A 601 12.83 -4.90 -21.11
C ASP A 601 13.42 -6.27 -21.47
N GLU A 602 14.69 -6.27 -21.89
CA GLU A 602 15.44 -7.47 -22.30
C GLU A 602 16.67 -7.62 -21.41
N ASN A 603 17.09 -8.86 -21.12
CA ASN A 603 18.34 -9.14 -20.39
C ASN A 603 18.47 -8.47 -19.00
N SER A 604 17.34 -8.21 -18.33
CA SER A 604 17.28 -7.43 -17.07
C SER A 604 17.66 -5.94 -17.23
N GLU A 605 17.61 -5.42 -18.46
CA GLU A 605 17.84 -4.02 -18.81
C GLU A 605 16.49 -3.32 -19.03
N MET A 606 16.12 -2.47 -18.08
CA MET A 606 14.91 -1.64 -18.17
C MET A 606 15.29 -0.29 -18.79
N VAL A 607 14.81 -0.02 -20.01
CA VAL A 607 15.15 1.20 -20.75
C VAL A 607 13.89 1.86 -21.29
N LEU A 608 13.74 3.16 -21.07
CA LEU A 608 12.67 3.99 -21.63
C LEU A 608 13.24 4.91 -22.71
N VAL A 609 12.53 5.03 -23.83
CA VAL A 609 12.95 5.81 -24.99
C VAL A 609 11.95 6.94 -25.22
N TYR A 610 12.43 8.18 -25.18
CA TYR A 610 11.63 9.40 -25.32
C TYR A 610 12.10 10.25 -26.50
N ASP A 611 11.24 11.18 -26.91
CA ASP A 611 11.65 12.29 -27.77
C ASP A 611 12.81 13.06 -27.11
N TYR A 612 13.83 13.39 -27.90
CA TYR A 612 14.94 14.21 -27.42
C TYR A 612 14.55 15.69 -27.28
N MET A 613 14.80 16.26 -26.11
CA MET A 613 14.55 17.67 -25.80
C MET A 613 15.84 18.46 -25.97
N SER A 614 16.03 19.06 -27.15
CA SER A 614 17.30 19.66 -27.58
C SER A 614 17.75 20.88 -26.76
N ASN A 615 16.81 21.63 -26.18
CA ASN A 615 17.12 22.76 -25.30
C ASN A 615 17.24 22.37 -23.82
N GLY A 616 17.14 21.07 -23.50
CA GLY A 616 17.38 20.54 -22.15
C GLY A 616 16.38 21.01 -21.09
N PRO A 617 16.71 20.87 -19.79
CA PRO A 617 15.84 21.27 -18.69
C PRO A 617 15.74 22.79 -18.53
N PHE A 618 14.56 23.28 -18.15
CA PHE A 618 14.30 24.71 -17.95
C PHE A 618 15.25 25.35 -16.93
N ARG A 619 15.62 24.62 -15.87
CA ARG A 619 16.60 25.08 -14.87
C ARG A 619 17.91 25.58 -15.49
N SER A 620 18.39 24.90 -16.53
CA SER A 620 19.65 25.25 -17.19
C SER A 620 19.61 26.67 -17.76
N HIS A 621 18.45 27.15 -18.18
CA HIS A 621 18.28 28.50 -18.74
C HIS A 621 18.09 29.59 -17.68
N LEU A 622 18.01 29.21 -16.39
CA LEU A 622 17.89 30.15 -15.29
C LEU A 622 19.25 30.43 -14.63
N TYR A 623 20.02 29.38 -14.31
CA TYR A 623 21.32 29.54 -13.64
C TYR A 623 22.18 28.26 -13.76
N ASN A 624 23.49 28.36 -13.48
CA ASN A 624 24.47 27.26 -13.48
C ASN A 624 24.63 26.53 -14.83
N SER A 625 24.59 27.25 -15.96
CA SER A 625 24.88 26.67 -17.27
C SER A 625 25.44 27.71 -18.25
N ASN A 626 25.84 27.26 -19.44
CA ASN A 626 26.33 28.10 -20.54
C ASN A 626 25.20 28.54 -21.51
N PHE A 627 23.93 28.23 -21.21
CA PHE A 627 22.81 28.68 -22.03
C PHE A 627 22.54 30.17 -21.84
N SER A 628 22.10 30.84 -22.90
CA SER A 628 21.71 32.25 -22.84
C SER A 628 20.51 32.44 -21.91
N PRO A 629 20.50 33.47 -21.04
CA PRO A 629 19.36 33.76 -20.18
C PRO A 629 18.09 34.01 -21.00
N LEU A 630 16.98 33.41 -20.58
CA LEU A 630 15.68 33.61 -21.24
C LEU A 630 15.06 34.95 -20.83
N SER A 631 14.46 35.64 -21.81
CA SER A 631 13.66 36.85 -21.58
C SER A 631 12.45 36.56 -20.69
N TRP A 632 11.91 37.60 -20.05
CA TRP A 632 10.72 37.46 -19.21
C TRP A 632 9.53 36.85 -19.96
N GLN A 633 9.27 37.32 -21.19
CA GLN A 633 8.21 36.78 -22.04
C GLN A 633 8.39 35.26 -22.28
N LYS A 634 9.61 34.81 -22.60
CA LYS A 634 9.87 33.38 -22.82
C LYS A 634 9.71 32.55 -21.55
N ARG A 635 10.12 33.09 -20.39
CA ARG A 635 9.87 32.44 -19.09
C ARG A 635 8.37 32.28 -18.81
N LEU A 636 7.57 33.30 -19.09
CA LEU A 636 6.10 33.23 -18.97
C LEU A 636 5.51 32.17 -19.90
N GLU A 637 5.89 32.16 -21.19
CA GLU A 637 5.42 31.18 -22.16
C GLU A 637 5.73 29.73 -21.72
N ILE A 638 6.92 29.50 -21.15
CA ILE A 638 7.33 28.20 -20.61
C ILE A 638 6.50 27.82 -19.38
N CYS A 639 6.29 28.75 -18.44
CA CYS A 639 5.42 28.52 -17.27
C CYS A 639 3.99 28.19 -17.69
N ILE A 640 3.43 28.89 -18.69
CA ILE A 640 2.12 28.61 -19.27
C ILE A 640 2.08 27.21 -19.89
N GLY A 641 3.11 26.83 -20.65
CA GLY A 641 3.21 25.49 -21.23
C GLY A 641 3.23 24.39 -20.16
N ALA A 642 4.06 24.54 -19.13
CA ALA A 642 4.10 23.62 -18.00
C ALA A 642 2.75 23.55 -17.25
N ALA A 643 2.09 24.69 -17.06
CA ALA A 643 0.76 24.77 -16.44
C ALA A 643 -0.31 24.04 -17.26
N ARG A 644 -0.30 24.16 -18.59
CA ARG A 644 -1.18 23.40 -19.49
C ARG A 644 -0.94 21.89 -19.38
N GLY A 645 0.31 21.47 -19.26
CA GLY A 645 0.68 20.07 -19.01
C GLY A 645 0.11 19.54 -17.70
N LEU A 646 0.29 20.27 -16.60
CA LEU A 646 -0.24 19.88 -15.28
C LEU A 646 -1.77 19.93 -15.22
N HIS A 647 -2.39 20.94 -15.83
CA HIS A 647 -3.84 21.04 -15.92
C HIS A 647 -4.43 19.81 -16.62
N TYR A 648 -3.85 19.39 -17.75
CA TYR A 648 -4.25 18.17 -18.45
C TYR A 648 -4.15 16.91 -17.56
N LEU A 649 -3.11 16.79 -16.73
CA LEU A 649 -3.00 15.67 -15.78
C LEU A 649 -4.11 15.70 -14.71
N HIS A 650 -4.47 16.89 -14.23
CA HIS A 650 -5.46 17.05 -13.16
C HIS A 650 -6.92 16.92 -13.66
N THR A 651 -7.22 17.32 -14.90
CA THR A 651 -8.59 17.42 -15.42
C THR A 651 -8.88 16.60 -16.69
N GLY A 652 -7.86 16.33 -17.52
CA GLY A 652 -8.03 15.83 -18.89
C GLY A 652 -7.91 14.32 -19.08
N ALA A 653 -7.47 13.58 -18.06
CA ALA A 653 -7.39 12.12 -18.09
C ALA A 653 -8.64 11.48 -17.44
N SER A 654 -8.99 10.24 -17.86
CA SER A 654 -10.13 9.49 -17.29
C SER A 654 -10.04 9.25 -15.78
N GLN A 655 -8.86 9.45 -15.20
CA GLN A 655 -8.55 9.50 -13.77
C GLN A 655 -7.66 10.72 -13.53
N SER A 656 -7.86 11.45 -12.43
CA SER A 656 -6.99 12.57 -12.08
C SER A 656 -5.58 12.06 -11.74
N ILE A 657 -4.55 12.62 -12.36
CA ILE A 657 -3.15 12.22 -12.15
C ILE A 657 -2.42 13.32 -11.41
N ILE A 658 -1.81 12.97 -10.27
CA ILE A 658 -0.89 13.86 -9.55
C ILE A 658 0.55 13.52 -9.97
N HIS A 659 1.30 14.54 -10.39
CA HIS A 659 2.67 14.40 -10.87
C HIS A 659 3.64 14.09 -9.73
N ARG A 660 3.52 14.82 -8.61
CA ARG A 660 4.24 14.65 -7.33
C ARG A 660 5.72 15.05 -7.30
N ASP A 661 6.36 15.23 -8.46
CA ASP A 661 7.73 15.72 -8.56
C ASP A 661 7.89 16.89 -9.54
N VAL A 662 7.04 17.91 -9.39
CA VAL A 662 7.08 19.13 -10.22
C VAL A 662 8.27 19.99 -9.82
N LYS A 663 9.19 20.23 -10.75
CA LYS A 663 10.41 21.04 -10.57
C LYS A 663 10.97 21.50 -11.91
N THR A 664 11.78 22.55 -11.93
CA THR A 664 12.39 23.10 -13.17
C THR A 664 13.35 22.15 -13.90
N THR A 665 13.81 21.08 -13.25
CA THR A 665 14.60 20.01 -13.90
C THR A 665 13.75 18.95 -14.60
N ASN A 666 12.46 18.86 -14.25
CA ASN A 666 11.48 17.97 -14.88
C ASN A 666 10.56 18.71 -15.87
N ILE A 667 10.87 19.97 -16.17
CA ILE A 667 10.26 20.74 -17.26
C ILE A 667 11.33 20.86 -18.34
N LEU A 668 11.18 20.11 -19.42
CA LEU A 668 12.14 20.08 -20.53
C LEU A 668 11.66 20.96 -21.67
N LEU A 669 12.60 21.47 -22.47
CA LEU A 669 12.35 22.36 -23.59
C LEU A 669 12.72 21.66 -24.90
N ASP A 670 11.76 21.60 -25.83
CA ASP A 670 12.04 21.15 -27.19
C ASP A 670 12.78 22.22 -28.00
N GLU A 671 13.07 21.93 -29.27
CA GLU A 671 13.79 22.82 -30.20
C GLU A 671 13.15 24.21 -30.35
N ASN A 672 11.84 24.32 -30.13
CA ASN A 672 11.07 25.56 -30.24
C ASN A 672 10.82 26.23 -28.88
N TYR A 673 11.54 25.81 -27.84
CA TYR A 673 11.35 26.25 -26.45
C TYR A 673 9.96 25.96 -25.88
N VAL A 674 9.25 24.96 -26.44
CA VAL A 674 7.97 24.53 -25.88
C VAL A 674 8.23 23.67 -24.65
N ALA A 675 7.61 24.04 -23.54
CA ALA A 675 7.72 23.33 -22.28
C ALA A 675 6.98 21.99 -22.31
N LYS A 676 7.66 20.92 -21.88
CA LYS A 676 7.11 19.57 -21.71
C LYS A 676 7.46 19.02 -20.32
N VAL A 677 6.44 18.61 -19.58
CA VAL A 677 6.60 17.99 -18.27
C VAL A 677 7.04 16.52 -18.42
N SER A 678 8.03 16.11 -17.65
CA SER A 678 8.69 14.79 -17.72
C SER A 678 8.82 14.13 -16.33
N ASP A 679 9.23 12.85 -16.32
CA ASP A 679 9.58 12.06 -15.13
C ASP A 679 8.37 11.65 -14.26
N PHE A 680 7.58 10.72 -14.79
CA PHE A 680 6.34 10.23 -14.17
C PHE A 680 6.55 9.07 -13.19
N GLY A 681 7.80 8.73 -12.85
CA GLY A 681 8.11 7.58 -12.00
C GLY A 681 7.49 7.62 -10.60
N LEU A 682 7.16 8.82 -10.09
CA LEU A 682 6.51 9.04 -8.80
C LEU A 682 5.02 9.36 -8.88
N SER A 683 4.48 9.52 -10.09
CA SER A 683 3.12 9.97 -10.32
C SER A 683 2.08 8.95 -9.86
N LYS A 684 0.88 9.43 -9.52
CA LYS A 684 -0.20 8.58 -8.99
C LYS A 684 -1.55 8.99 -9.57
N ALA A 685 -2.29 8.00 -10.07
CA ALA A 685 -3.67 8.17 -10.52
C ALA A 685 -4.64 8.05 -9.33
N ILE A 686 -5.68 8.90 -9.32
CA ILE A 686 -6.74 8.94 -8.32
C ILE A 686 -8.07 8.63 -9.00
N GLN A 687 -8.82 7.67 -8.46
CA GLN A 687 -10.11 7.22 -9.00
C GLN A 687 -11.31 8.05 -8.52
N ASP A 688 -11.23 8.69 -7.34
CA ASP A 688 -12.24 9.61 -6.80
C ASP A 688 -11.61 10.95 -6.40
N LYS A 689 -12.35 12.06 -6.36
CA LYS A 689 -11.83 13.40 -6.00
C LYS A 689 -11.35 13.55 -4.53
N SER A 690 -10.97 12.47 -3.86
CA SER A 690 -10.62 12.39 -2.44
C SER A 690 -9.12 12.11 -2.21
N GLN A 691 -8.65 12.57 -1.05
CA GLN A 691 -7.26 12.51 -0.57
C GLN A 691 -6.76 11.06 -0.47
N ILE A 692 -5.53 10.80 -0.94
CA ILE A 692 -4.88 9.49 -0.75
C ILE A 692 -3.84 9.58 0.37
N SER A 693 -3.94 8.75 1.40
CA SER A 693 -2.85 8.56 2.37
C SER A 693 -1.72 7.75 1.73
N THR A 694 -0.54 8.36 1.55
CA THR A 694 0.62 7.68 0.94
C THR A 694 1.92 8.14 1.58
N ALA A 695 2.91 7.24 1.67
CA ALA A 695 4.27 7.56 2.14
C ALA A 695 4.82 8.80 1.43
N VAL A 696 5.41 9.76 2.13
CA VAL A 696 5.85 11.02 1.54
C VAL A 696 6.98 10.80 0.53
N LYS A 697 6.80 11.28 -0.71
CA LYS A 697 7.83 11.28 -1.77
C LYS A 697 7.75 12.58 -2.58
N GLY A 698 8.89 13.10 -3.01
CA GLY A 698 9.04 14.32 -3.82
C GLY A 698 10.42 14.96 -3.60
N SER A 699 10.78 15.95 -4.42
CA SER A 699 12.07 16.66 -4.31
C SER A 699 12.09 17.68 -3.17
N PHE A 700 13.14 17.62 -2.34
CA PHE A 700 13.34 18.54 -1.20
C PHE A 700 13.41 20.00 -1.69
N GLY A 701 12.64 20.89 -1.05
CA GLY A 701 12.49 22.31 -1.43
C GLY A 701 11.24 22.61 -2.27
N TYR A 702 10.73 21.65 -3.05
CA TYR A 702 9.46 21.78 -3.80
C TYR A 702 8.29 21.08 -3.11
N LEU A 703 8.56 20.33 -2.04
CA LEU A 703 7.59 19.48 -1.37
C LEU A 703 6.56 20.31 -0.60
N ASP A 704 5.29 20.03 -0.86
CA ASP A 704 4.14 20.62 -0.16
C ASP A 704 4.21 20.38 1.36
N PRO A 705 4.25 21.43 2.20
CA PRO A 705 4.29 21.33 3.65
C PRO A 705 3.06 20.64 4.23
N GLU A 706 1.88 20.86 3.66
CA GLU A 706 0.64 20.20 4.09
C GLU A 706 0.73 18.72 3.81
N TYR A 707 1.08 18.32 2.59
CA TYR A 707 1.31 16.92 2.22
C TYR A 707 2.37 16.24 3.11
N TYR A 708 3.47 16.94 3.41
CA TYR A 708 4.52 16.43 4.30
C TYR A 708 3.98 16.17 5.72
N ARG A 709 3.11 17.06 6.24
CA ARG A 709 2.55 16.95 7.60
C ARG A 709 1.37 15.97 7.68
N SER A 710 0.46 16.01 6.72
CA SER A 710 -0.80 15.24 6.71
C SER A 710 -0.64 13.85 6.09
N GLN A 711 0.41 13.63 5.30
CA GLN A 711 0.59 12.45 4.43
C GLN A 711 -0.55 12.24 3.42
N GLN A 712 -1.36 13.27 3.20
CA GLN A 712 -2.48 13.26 2.24
C GLN A 712 -2.05 13.90 0.93
N LEU A 713 -1.97 13.10 -0.12
CA LEU A 713 -1.60 13.60 -1.44
C LEU A 713 -2.84 14.11 -2.18
N THR A 714 -2.79 15.36 -2.66
CA THR A 714 -3.86 16.00 -3.44
C THR A 714 -3.31 16.75 -4.64
N GLN A 715 -4.18 17.13 -5.59
CA GLN A 715 -3.80 18.00 -6.72
C GLN A 715 -3.19 19.33 -6.24
N LYS A 716 -3.58 19.80 -5.04
CA LYS A 716 -3.05 21.01 -4.43
C LYS A 716 -1.57 20.89 -4.05
N SER A 717 -1.04 19.67 -3.95
CA SER A 717 0.38 19.44 -3.71
C SER A 717 1.23 19.77 -4.95
N ASP A 718 0.78 19.43 -6.16
CA ASP A 718 1.44 19.85 -7.40
C ASP A 718 1.38 21.37 -7.58
N ILE A 719 0.28 22.01 -7.15
CA ILE A 719 0.11 23.47 -7.22
C ILE A 719 1.13 24.19 -6.32
N TYR A 720 1.39 23.67 -5.11
CA TYR A 720 2.45 24.21 -4.25
C TYR A 720 3.82 24.08 -4.92
N SER A 721 4.16 22.89 -5.40
CA SER A 721 5.43 22.66 -6.10
C SER A 721 5.59 23.57 -7.33
N PHE A 722 4.50 23.82 -8.06
CA PHE A 722 4.49 24.77 -9.17
C PHE A 722 4.66 26.23 -8.71
N GLY A 723 4.10 26.61 -7.56
CA GLY A 723 4.38 27.91 -6.94
C GLY A 723 5.86 28.13 -6.65
N VAL A 724 6.56 27.09 -6.18
CA VAL A 724 8.02 27.12 -5.99
C VAL A 724 8.75 27.31 -7.33
N VAL A 725 8.29 26.63 -8.40
CA VAL A 725 8.82 26.83 -9.76
C VAL A 725 8.66 28.27 -10.23
N LEU A 726 7.50 28.90 -10.02
CA LEU A 726 7.27 30.30 -10.44
C LEU A 726 8.28 31.26 -9.80
N PHE A 727 8.56 31.10 -8.51
CA PHE A 727 9.56 31.95 -7.85
C PHE A 727 11.00 31.58 -8.17
N GLU A 728 11.29 30.32 -8.46
CA GLU A 728 12.59 29.94 -8.99
C GLU A 728 12.87 30.60 -10.34
N VAL A 729 11.85 30.72 -11.19
CA VAL A 729 11.91 31.38 -12.50
C VAL A 729 12.08 32.89 -12.37
N LEU A 730 11.40 33.51 -11.40
CA LEU A 730 11.49 34.95 -11.14
C LEU A 730 12.85 35.34 -10.55
N CYS A 731 13.37 34.55 -9.61
CA CYS A 731 14.59 34.87 -8.87
C CYS A 731 15.87 34.28 -9.48
N ALA A 732 15.75 33.37 -10.45
CA ALA A 732 16.86 32.64 -11.08
C ALA A 732 17.91 32.12 -10.09
N ARG A 733 17.45 31.51 -8.99
CA ARG A 733 18.33 31.00 -7.93
C ARG A 733 17.93 29.59 -7.47
N PRO A 734 18.87 28.80 -6.91
CA PRO A 734 18.55 27.50 -6.33
C PRO A 734 17.47 27.57 -5.25
N VAL A 735 16.50 26.65 -5.30
CA VAL A 735 15.42 26.56 -4.30
C VAL A 735 15.95 26.24 -2.90
N VAL A 736 16.98 25.41 -2.83
CA VAL A 736 17.71 25.11 -1.59
C VAL A 736 19.18 25.46 -1.77
N SER A 737 19.68 26.39 -0.96
CA SER A 737 21.09 26.76 -0.94
C SER A 737 21.66 26.64 0.48
N PRO A 738 22.50 25.63 0.77
CA PRO A 738 23.09 25.44 2.09
C PRO A 738 24.18 26.48 2.43
N THR A 739 24.64 27.24 1.44
CA THR A 739 25.66 28.29 1.62
C THR A 739 25.06 29.62 2.08
N LEU A 740 23.74 29.79 1.98
CA LEU A 740 23.03 31.00 2.41
C LEU A 740 22.58 30.90 3.87
N PRO A 741 22.36 32.04 4.56
CA PRO A 741 21.79 32.05 5.91
C PRO A 741 20.50 31.23 5.98
N ARG A 742 20.22 30.56 7.11
CA ARG A 742 19.09 29.60 7.19
C ARG A 742 17.71 30.22 6.88
N GLU A 743 17.54 31.53 7.03
CA GLU A 743 16.32 32.26 6.64
C GLU A 743 16.15 32.40 5.11
N GLN A 744 17.26 32.38 4.37
CA GLN A 744 17.31 32.49 2.91
C GLN A 744 17.57 31.14 2.24
N ALA A 745 17.79 30.08 3.02
CA ALA A 745 18.18 28.77 2.52
C ALA A 745 17.05 28.07 1.76
N ASN A 746 15.78 28.32 2.11
CA ASN A 746 14.59 27.87 1.37
C ASN A 746 13.99 29.06 0.61
N LEU A 747 13.89 28.96 -0.72
CA LEU A 747 13.34 30.02 -1.57
C LEU A 747 11.88 30.35 -1.27
N ALA A 748 11.02 29.35 -1.03
CA ALA A 748 9.60 29.58 -0.79
C ALA A 748 9.37 30.41 0.49
N ASP A 749 10.02 30.01 1.59
CA ASP A 749 9.94 30.72 2.87
C ASP A 749 10.50 32.15 2.75
N TRP A 750 11.63 32.29 2.03
CA TRP A 750 12.27 33.58 1.86
C TRP A 750 11.43 34.55 1.03
N VAL A 751 10.82 34.08 -0.06
CA VAL A 751 9.94 34.88 -0.90
C VAL A 751 8.73 35.37 -0.10
N LEU A 752 8.07 34.49 0.65
CA LEU A 752 6.93 34.87 1.48
C LEU A 752 7.30 35.91 2.55
N GLN A 753 8.50 35.80 3.13
CA GLN A 753 9.03 36.78 4.08
C GLN A 753 9.34 38.14 3.43
N GLN A 754 9.84 38.16 2.19
CA GLN A 754 10.13 39.42 1.49
C GLN A 754 8.87 40.06 0.91
N TYR A 755 7.89 39.25 0.52
CA TYR A 755 6.57 39.71 0.09
C TYR A 755 5.84 40.42 1.22
N SER A 756 5.82 39.85 2.45
CA SER A 756 5.20 40.51 3.61
C SER A 756 5.90 41.80 4.05
N ARG A 757 7.15 42.01 3.61
CA ARG A 757 7.95 43.22 3.84
C ARG A 757 7.96 44.19 2.66
N ASP A 758 7.18 43.89 1.62
CA ASP A 758 7.10 44.65 0.36
C ASP A 758 8.47 44.89 -0.32
N LYS A 759 9.37 43.92 -0.19
CA LYS A 759 10.77 43.97 -0.69
C LYS A 759 11.05 42.92 -1.76
N LEU A 760 10.03 42.24 -2.28
CA LEU A 760 10.20 41.15 -3.25
C LEU A 760 10.82 41.61 -4.58
N HIS A 761 10.60 42.86 -5.00
CA HIS A 761 11.18 43.42 -6.22
C HIS A 761 12.72 43.36 -6.24
N LYS A 762 13.37 43.29 -5.06
CA LYS A 762 14.83 43.18 -4.93
C LYS A 762 15.36 41.77 -5.23
N LEU A 763 14.48 40.78 -5.33
CA LEU A 763 14.83 39.38 -5.56
C LEU A 763 14.65 38.98 -7.04
N ILE A 764 14.20 39.90 -7.89
CA ILE A 764 14.04 39.66 -9.32
C ILE A 764 15.42 39.42 -9.94
N ASP A 765 15.49 38.44 -10.84
CA ASP A 765 16.69 38.19 -11.63
C ASP A 765 17.10 39.43 -12.44
N GLN A 766 18.37 39.81 -12.32
CA GLN A 766 18.96 40.97 -12.97
C GLN A 766 18.78 40.95 -14.49
N ASN A 767 18.74 39.76 -15.10
CA ASN A 767 18.58 39.62 -16.56
C ASN A 767 17.17 39.96 -17.06
N ILE A 768 16.18 40.00 -16.17
CA ILE A 768 14.78 40.30 -16.52
C ILE A 768 14.23 41.55 -15.81
N ALA A 769 14.92 42.05 -14.79
CA ALA A 769 14.48 43.17 -13.96
C ALA A 769 14.12 44.42 -14.77
N ASP A 770 14.84 44.69 -15.86
CA ASP A 770 14.60 45.86 -16.73
C ASP A 770 13.56 45.59 -17.83
N THR A 771 13.15 44.33 -18.03
CA THR A 771 12.25 43.91 -19.13
C THR A 771 10.82 43.60 -18.67
N ILE A 772 10.62 43.44 -17.36
CA ILE A 772 9.34 43.03 -16.78
C ILE A 772 8.40 44.22 -16.60
N SER A 773 7.18 44.13 -17.13
CA SER A 773 6.19 45.18 -16.91
C SER A 773 5.63 45.12 -15.48
N PRO A 774 5.36 46.26 -14.83
CA PRO A 774 4.84 46.29 -13.47
C PRO A 774 3.54 45.49 -13.30
N GLU A 775 2.65 45.57 -14.28
CA GLU A 775 1.36 44.88 -14.30
C GLU A 775 1.55 43.36 -14.46
N SER A 776 2.45 42.93 -15.35
CA SER A 776 2.79 41.51 -15.53
C SER A 776 3.41 40.93 -14.26
N TYR A 777 4.37 41.66 -13.66
CA TYR A 777 5.00 41.31 -12.39
C TYR A 777 3.98 41.11 -11.26
N LYS A 778 3.07 42.08 -11.10
CA LYS A 778 2.07 42.06 -10.03
C LYS A 778 1.17 40.83 -10.11
N ILE A 779 0.65 40.53 -11.30
CA ILE A 779 -0.22 39.35 -11.50
C ILE A 779 0.56 38.06 -11.23
N PHE A 780 1.79 37.96 -11.76
CA PHE A 780 2.65 36.78 -11.59
C PHE A 780 2.99 36.50 -10.12
N VAL A 781 3.36 37.53 -9.37
CA VAL A 781 3.65 37.41 -7.93
C VAL A 781 2.42 37.02 -7.15
N GLN A 782 1.27 37.66 -7.41
CA GLN A 782 0.03 37.37 -6.69
C GLN A 782 -0.39 35.91 -6.84
N ILE A 783 -0.35 35.36 -8.07
CA ILE A 783 -0.71 33.96 -8.27
C ILE A 783 0.35 33.02 -7.67
N GLY A 784 1.63 33.36 -7.75
CA GLY A 784 2.72 32.59 -7.13
C GLY A 784 2.56 32.49 -5.60
N VAL A 785 2.26 33.60 -4.92
CA VAL A 785 2.04 33.62 -3.47
C VAL A 785 0.82 32.78 -3.09
N LYS A 786 -0.28 32.88 -3.85
CA LYS A 786 -1.48 32.06 -3.62
C LYS A 786 -1.18 30.55 -3.78
N CYS A 787 -0.30 30.16 -4.70
CA CYS A 787 0.11 28.77 -4.85
C CYS A 787 0.91 28.26 -3.63
N LEU A 788 1.66 29.13 -2.95
CA LEU A 788 2.47 28.80 -1.77
C LEU A 788 1.70 28.87 -0.44
N ALA A 789 0.37 29.00 -0.45
CA ALA A 789 -0.43 29.00 0.76
C ALA A 789 -0.19 27.71 1.60
N ASP A 790 -0.12 27.84 2.93
CA ASP A 790 0.20 26.71 3.81
C ASP A 790 -0.88 25.62 3.76
N HIS A 791 -2.15 26.02 3.63
CA HIS A 791 -3.28 25.11 3.44
C HIS A 791 -3.66 24.97 1.96
N GLY A 792 -3.88 23.75 1.51
CA GLY A 792 -4.21 23.41 0.13
C GLY A 792 -5.58 23.90 -0.29
N VAL A 793 -6.53 24.10 0.64
CA VAL A 793 -7.85 24.67 0.34
C VAL A 793 -7.75 26.10 -0.18
N ASP A 794 -6.80 26.88 0.33
CA ASP A 794 -6.58 28.29 -0.05
C ASP A 794 -5.82 28.43 -1.38
N ARG A 795 -5.21 27.34 -1.87
CA ARG A 795 -4.49 27.34 -3.13
C ARG A 795 -5.47 27.36 -4.31
N PRO A 796 -5.17 28.07 -5.41
CA PRO A 796 -6.00 28.08 -6.61
C PRO A 796 -6.04 26.70 -7.30
N SER A 797 -6.96 26.48 -8.24
CA SER A 797 -6.87 25.33 -9.15
C SER A 797 -5.79 25.55 -10.21
N MET A 798 -5.28 24.49 -10.85
CA MET A 798 -4.30 24.66 -11.93
C MET A 798 -4.86 25.45 -13.13
N GLY A 799 -6.19 25.41 -13.33
CA GLY A 799 -6.88 26.22 -14.34
C GLY A 799 -6.84 27.71 -14.01
N ASP A 800 -7.07 28.08 -12.74
CA ASP A 800 -6.96 29.48 -12.30
C ASP A 800 -5.52 29.98 -12.45
N VAL A 801 -4.53 29.16 -12.09
CA VAL A 801 -3.11 29.50 -12.27
C VAL A 801 -2.79 29.76 -13.73
N LEU A 802 -3.26 28.89 -14.64
CA LEU A 802 -3.06 29.06 -16.07
C LEU A 802 -3.66 30.39 -16.57
N TRP A 803 -4.89 30.70 -16.18
CA TRP A 803 -5.56 31.94 -16.58
C TRP A 803 -4.80 33.20 -16.15
N HIS A 804 -4.31 33.23 -14.90
CA HIS A 804 -3.54 34.37 -14.40
C HIS A 804 -2.19 34.51 -15.11
N LEU A 805 -1.52 33.41 -15.46
CA LEU A 805 -0.27 33.46 -16.22
C LEU A 805 -0.48 33.96 -17.65
N GLU A 806 -1.56 33.53 -18.32
CA GLU A 806 -1.93 34.05 -19.64
C GLU A 806 -2.26 35.54 -19.59
N HIS A 807 -2.96 36.00 -18.54
CA HIS A 807 -3.21 37.42 -18.31
C HIS A 807 -1.91 38.20 -18.07
N ALA A 808 -0.98 37.67 -17.26
CA ALA A 808 0.33 38.29 -17.04
C ALA A 808 1.13 38.43 -18.36
N LEU A 809 1.02 37.45 -19.27
CA LEU A 809 1.63 37.53 -20.59
C LEU A 809 0.97 38.59 -21.47
N GLN A 810 -0.36 38.70 -21.47
CA GLN A 810 -1.08 39.74 -22.21
C GLN A 810 -0.67 41.15 -21.76
N GLN A 811 -0.52 41.38 -20.45
CA GLN A 811 -0.06 42.67 -19.92
C GLN A 811 1.38 42.98 -20.34
N GLN A 812 2.26 41.97 -20.39
CA GLN A 812 3.63 42.13 -20.88
C GLN A 812 3.67 42.50 -22.38
N LEU A 813 2.81 41.89 -23.19
CA LEU A 813 2.71 42.19 -24.61
C LEU A 813 2.13 43.59 -24.85
N ALA A 814 1.11 43.97 -24.09
CA ALA A 814 0.50 45.29 -24.16
C ALA A 814 1.49 46.42 -23.83
N SER A 815 2.32 46.26 -22.80
CA SER A 815 3.35 47.25 -22.46
C SER A 815 4.43 47.38 -23.54
N SER A 816 4.83 46.26 -24.17
CA SER A 816 5.84 46.28 -25.24
C SER A 816 5.38 46.98 -26.54
N HIS A 817 4.06 47.15 -26.73
CA HIS A 817 3.49 47.87 -27.87
C HIS A 817 3.34 49.39 -27.63
N ILE A 818 3.28 49.84 -26.36
CA ILE A 818 3.12 51.26 -26.02
C ILE A 818 4.42 52.04 -26.28
N ASP A 819 5.59 51.41 -26.17
CA ASP A 819 6.89 52.04 -26.42
C ASP A 819 7.21 52.29 -27.91
N THR A 820 6.33 51.89 -28.83
CA THR A 820 6.51 52.05 -30.30
C THR A 820 5.77 53.22 -30.96
N ILE A 821 5.09 54.09 -30.22
CA ILE A 821 4.45 55.30 -30.80
C ILE A 821 5.30 56.54 -30.46
N PRO A 822 5.95 57.20 -31.45
CA PRO A 822 6.65 58.45 -31.20
C PRO A 822 5.63 59.56 -30.92
N ILE A 823 5.79 60.22 -29.77
CA ILE A 823 5.05 61.42 -29.39
C ILE A 823 5.65 62.61 -30.15
N ASP A 824 4.95 63.11 -31.16
CA ASP A 824 5.16 64.48 -31.64
C ASP A 824 4.38 65.44 -30.72
N ASN A 825 5.16 66.23 -29.99
CA ASN A 825 4.68 67.32 -29.15
C ASN A 825 4.19 68.48 -30.03
N ASN A 826 2.94 68.92 -29.88
CA ASN A 826 2.64 70.35 -29.77
C ASN A 826 1.20 70.70 -29.38
N THR A 827 1.12 71.71 -28.50
CA THR A 827 0.08 72.74 -28.34
C THR A 827 -1.30 72.36 -27.78
N ASN A 828 -1.48 72.75 -26.52
CA ASN A 828 -2.53 73.65 -26.02
C ASN A 828 -3.83 73.76 -26.83
N SER A 829 -4.93 73.38 -26.18
CA SER A 829 -6.02 74.27 -25.74
C SER A 829 -7.45 73.78 -26.05
N HIS A 830 -8.26 73.86 -24.99
CA HIS A 830 -9.66 74.31 -24.97
C HIS A 830 -10.80 73.47 -25.58
N ILE A 831 -11.72 73.14 -24.65
CA ILE A 831 -13.19 73.27 -24.72
C ILE A 831 -14.01 72.06 -25.20
N HIS A 832 -14.83 71.59 -24.24
CA HIS A 832 -16.20 71.07 -24.34
C HIS A 832 -16.91 71.19 -25.71
N ALA A 833 -17.46 70.09 -26.21
CA ALA A 833 -18.91 69.84 -26.23
C ALA A 833 -19.24 68.54 -26.99
N THR A 834 -20.27 67.88 -26.48
CA THR A 834 -20.96 66.65 -26.91
C THR A 834 -21.85 66.89 -28.16
N PRO A 835 -22.81 66.02 -28.52
CA PRO A 835 -22.71 64.64 -29.08
C PRO A 835 -23.62 64.47 -30.33
N ILE A 836 -23.53 63.36 -31.08
CA ILE A 836 -24.66 62.86 -31.92
C ILE A 836 -24.67 61.32 -31.94
N ASP A 837 -25.63 60.75 -31.19
CA ASP A 837 -26.65 59.74 -31.55
C ASP A 837 -26.59 59.06 -32.95
N SER A 838 -27.09 57.86 -33.21
CA SER A 838 -27.81 56.85 -32.43
C SER A 838 -27.92 55.54 -33.25
N ASN A 839 -27.92 54.44 -32.51
CA ASN A 839 -28.75 53.22 -32.61
C ASN A 839 -28.89 52.38 -33.89
N THR A 840 -28.61 51.07 -33.74
CA THR A 840 -29.69 50.09 -33.54
C THR A 840 -29.24 48.85 -32.72
N ASN A 841 -30.16 48.37 -31.88
CA ASN A 841 -30.00 47.45 -30.74
C ASN A 841 -30.12 45.95 -31.08
N SER A 842 -29.59 45.13 -30.16
CA SER A 842 -29.89 43.70 -29.96
C SER A 842 -30.41 43.44 -28.53
N TYR A 843 -31.30 42.46 -28.38
CA TYR A 843 -31.75 41.82 -27.12
C TYR A 843 -30.86 40.59 -26.87
N ALA A 844 -30.49 40.08 -25.68
CA ALA A 844 -30.89 40.31 -24.29
C ALA A 844 -29.84 39.75 -23.29
N ILE A 845 -30.10 40.06 -22.01
CA ILE A 845 -29.76 39.39 -20.73
C ILE A 845 -28.75 40.15 -19.82
N GLN A 846 -29.36 40.74 -18.79
CA GLN A 846 -28.85 41.49 -17.65
C GLN A 846 -28.62 40.60 -16.41
N HIS A 847 -28.01 41.26 -15.41
CA HIS A 847 -27.84 40.95 -13.98
C HIS A 847 -26.52 40.25 -13.61
N ALA A 848 -25.65 40.80 -12.75
CA ALA A 848 -25.79 41.98 -11.89
C ALA A 848 -24.40 42.51 -11.48
N ASN A 849 -24.30 43.84 -11.43
CA ASN A 849 -23.33 44.62 -10.67
C ASN A 849 -24.11 45.61 -9.80
N GLU A 850 -23.45 46.06 -8.72
CA GLU A 850 -23.83 47.09 -7.73
C GLU A 850 -24.74 46.63 -6.57
N ILE A 851 -24.19 46.62 -5.36
CA ILE A 851 -24.27 47.76 -4.43
C ILE A 851 -23.28 47.52 -3.28
N ASP A 852 -22.35 48.45 -3.15
CA ASP A 852 -21.58 48.73 -1.94
C ASP A 852 -22.38 49.73 -1.07
N ARG A 853 -22.15 49.68 0.24
CA ARG A 853 -22.58 50.62 1.32
C ARG A 853 -23.96 50.46 1.95
N ASN A 854 -23.98 49.97 3.19
CA ASN A 854 -24.54 50.73 4.32
C ASN A 854 -24.18 50.09 5.69
N TYR A 855 -23.96 50.97 6.67
CA TYR A 855 -23.74 50.75 8.11
C TYR A 855 -22.30 50.56 8.63
N ASP A 856 -21.57 51.68 8.62
CA ASP A 856 -20.84 52.14 9.80
C ASP A 856 -21.83 52.64 10.87
N ASN A 857 -21.57 52.27 12.13
CA ASN A 857 -21.77 53.01 13.40
C ASN A 857 -22.22 52.05 14.52
N LEU A 858 -21.39 51.83 15.55
CA LEU A 858 -21.34 52.72 16.73
C LEU A 858 -20.68 51.99 17.93
N HIS A 859 -19.79 52.72 18.61
CA HIS A 859 -19.21 52.50 19.94
C HIS A 859 -18.07 51.47 20.11
N GLY A 860 -16.85 52.00 20.00
CA GLY A 860 -15.69 51.50 20.75
C GLY A 860 -15.61 52.10 22.17
N VAL A 861 -14.56 51.72 22.90
CA VAL A 861 -13.83 52.50 23.92
C VAL A 861 -12.71 51.60 24.51
N THR A 862 -11.45 52.05 24.35
CA THR A 862 -10.24 51.95 25.22
C THR A 862 -9.80 50.59 25.78
N SER A 863 -8.54 50.26 26.06
CA SER A 863 -7.20 50.82 25.86
C SER A 863 -6.23 49.73 26.37
N ASP A 864 -4.98 49.84 25.94
CA ASP A 864 -3.76 49.44 26.66
C ASP A 864 -2.90 48.30 26.09
N GLU A 865 -1.63 48.69 25.94
CA GLU A 865 -0.46 47.94 25.55
C GLU A 865 -0.19 46.75 26.48
N SER A 866 0.26 45.63 25.91
CA SER A 866 1.34 44.85 26.53
C SER A 866 2.07 43.98 25.50
N ASP A 867 3.35 44.28 25.37
CA ASP A 867 4.42 43.46 24.80
C ASP A 867 4.24 41.96 25.17
N SER A 868 4.34 41.05 24.19
CA SER A 868 4.76 39.68 24.48
C SER A 868 5.52 39.04 23.31
N THR A 869 6.78 38.78 23.61
CA THR A 869 7.81 38.07 22.86
C THR A 869 7.38 36.65 22.45
N THR A 870 7.59 36.31 21.18
CA THR A 870 7.55 34.94 20.65
C THR A 870 8.62 34.05 21.31
N PRO A 871 8.31 32.84 21.82
CA PRO A 871 9.32 31.95 22.42
C PRO A 871 10.18 31.21 21.38
N ASN A 872 11.43 31.00 21.76
CA ASN A 872 12.60 30.56 20.98
C ASN A 872 12.49 29.24 20.20
N SER A 873 13.02 29.25 18.96
CA SER A 873 13.15 28.10 18.03
C SER A 873 14.21 27.05 18.41
N ASP A 874 14.98 27.27 19.48
CA ASP A 874 16.13 26.42 19.83
C ASP A 874 15.73 25.18 20.66
N LEU A 875 14.60 25.22 21.37
CA LEU A 875 14.05 24.06 22.10
C LEU A 875 13.67 22.91 21.15
N PHE A 876 13.16 23.25 19.95
CA PHE A 876 12.71 22.28 18.95
C PHE A 876 13.87 21.59 18.21
N SER A 877 15.04 22.22 18.16
CA SER A 877 16.26 21.53 17.69
C SER A 877 16.75 20.47 18.68
N LEU A 878 16.45 20.64 19.97
CA LEU A 878 16.81 19.70 21.02
C LEU A 878 15.83 18.51 21.03
N ILE A 879 14.52 18.77 21.01
CA ILE A 879 13.46 17.73 20.99
C ILE A 879 13.49 16.91 19.67
N GLY A 880 13.69 17.57 18.52
CA GLY A 880 13.78 16.90 17.22
C GLY A 880 15.06 16.08 17.03
N ASN A 881 16.20 16.51 17.59
CA ASN A 881 17.44 15.73 17.54
C ASN A 881 17.50 14.59 18.56
N PHE A 882 16.68 14.61 19.61
CA PHE A 882 16.60 13.50 20.58
C PHE A 882 15.90 12.27 19.99
N GLN A 883 14.98 12.38 19.04
CA GLN A 883 14.35 11.21 18.39
C GLN A 883 15.30 10.42 17.48
N GLY A 884 16.32 11.05 16.89
CA GLY A 884 17.23 10.41 15.95
C GLY A 884 18.45 9.72 16.58
N ARG A 885 18.97 10.22 17.72
CA ARG A 885 20.24 9.70 18.29
C ARG A 885 20.10 8.44 19.16
N TRP A 886 18.92 8.10 19.66
CA TRP A 886 18.72 6.86 20.43
C TRP A 886 18.53 5.61 19.56
N GLN A 887 18.26 5.77 18.26
CA GLN A 887 18.14 4.63 17.33
C GLN A 887 19.48 3.91 17.09
N TRP A 888 20.61 4.54 17.38
CA TRP A 888 21.94 3.94 17.20
C TRP A 888 22.36 3.05 18.41
N PHE A 889 21.89 3.34 19.63
CA PHE A 889 22.33 2.65 20.85
C PHE A 889 21.50 1.40 21.21
N TYR A 890 20.35 1.15 20.55
CA TYR A 890 19.39 0.10 20.94
C TYR A 890 19.27 -1.04 19.93
N ARG A 891 20.41 -1.50 19.40
CA ARG A 891 20.48 -2.71 18.57
C ARG A 891 21.45 -3.72 19.18
N ASN A 892 21.10 -4.26 20.36
CA ASN A 892 21.35 -5.65 20.81
C ASN A 892 20.97 -5.84 22.30
N GLU A 893 20.24 -6.93 22.57
CA GLU A 893 20.05 -7.65 23.86
C GLU A 893 19.68 -6.91 25.17
N VAL A 894 18.42 -6.54 25.44
CA VAL A 894 17.79 -6.58 26.81
C VAL A 894 16.24 -6.59 26.77
N TYR A 895 15.59 -7.34 25.87
CA TYR A 895 14.12 -7.32 25.74
C TYR A 895 13.38 -8.52 26.37
N SER A 896 13.89 -9.08 27.47
CA SER A 896 13.31 -10.31 28.05
C SER A 896 13.11 -10.36 29.57
N ALA A 897 13.49 -9.37 30.38
CA ALA A 897 13.62 -9.62 31.83
C ALA A 897 12.70 -8.87 32.81
N LEU A 898 11.90 -7.85 32.42
CA LEU A 898 11.34 -6.93 33.42
C LEU A 898 9.84 -6.57 33.29
N GLU A 899 9.02 -7.40 32.63
CA GLU A 899 7.60 -7.10 32.39
C GLU A 899 6.60 -7.60 33.46
N ILE A 900 7.04 -8.04 34.66
CA ILE A 900 6.11 -8.70 35.61
C ILE A 900 5.78 -7.91 36.89
N SER A 901 6.49 -6.83 37.25
CA SER A 901 6.30 -6.25 38.61
C SER A 901 5.51 -4.94 38.73
N LEU A 902 5.20 -4.22 37.64
CA LEU A 902 4.72 -2.82 37.75
C LEU A 902 3.20 -2.60 37.62
N THR A 903 2.41 -3.64 37.32
CA THR A 903 0.98 -3.48 36.98
C THR A 903 0.02 -3.42 38.17
N ARG A 904 0.43 -3.80 39.40
CA ARG A 904 -0.49 -3.89 40.55
C ARG A 904 -0.53 -2.65 41.46
N LYS A 905 0.54 -1.84 41.50
CA LYS A 905 0.64 -0.72 42.47
C LYS A 905 -0.13 0.52 42.01
N ASN A 906 -0.05 0.88 40.72
CA ASN A 906 -0.72 2.06 40.16
C ASN A 906 -2.24 1.88 39.99
N MET A 907 -2.74 0.65 39.99
CA MET A 907 -4.18 0.38 39.87
C MET A 907 -4.94 0.62 41.19
N LYS A 908 -4.25 0.73 42.32
CA LYS A 908 -4.85 0.98 43.64
C LYS A 908 -5.07 2.47 43.89
N GLU A 909 -4.13 3.32 43.50
CA GLU A 909 -4.28 4.79 43.54
C GLU A 909 -5.34 5.30 42.55
N CYS A 910 -5.49 4.63 41.39
CA CYS A 910 -6.58 4.94 40.45
C CYS A 910 -7.97 4.55 40.98
N LYS A 911 -8.09 3.63 41.95
CA LYS A 911 -9.40 3.22 42.49
C LYS A 911 -9.97 4.20 43.52
N GLU A 912 -9.12 4.93 44.24
CA GLU A 912 -9.57 5.81 45.33
C GLU A 912 -10.08 7.18 44.84
N LYS A 913 -9.72 7.62 43.63
CA LYS A 913 -10.10 8.94 43.08
C LYS A 913 -11.40 9.00 42.25
N PHE A 914 -12.02 7.86 41.92
CA PHE A 914 -13.19 7.78 41.00
C PHE A 914 -14.51 7.34 41.68
N SER A 915 -14.63 7.57 42.99
CA SER A 915 -15.68 7.06 43.88
C SER A 915 -17.16 7.27 43.46
N PRO A 916 -17.61 8.40 42.88
CA PRO A 916 -19.04 8.61 42.64
C PRO A 916 -19.57 7.82 41.43
N THR A 917 -18.84 7.85 40.31
CA THR A 917 -19.26 7.25 39.04
C THR A 917 -19.10 5.73 39.03
N TRP A 918 -18.14 5.20 39.80
CA TRP A 918 -17.90 3.77 39.93
C TRP A 918 -18.97 3.06 40.77
N LYS A 919 -19.47 3.72 41.84
CA LYS A 919 -20.53 3.16 42.70
C LYS A 919 -21.85 2.93 41.96
N GLY A 920 -22.19 3.77 40.96
CA GLY A 920 -23.37 3.57 40.11
C GLY A 920 -23.25 2.40 39.11
N LEU A 921 -22.02 1.96 38.81
CA LEU A 921 -21.74 0.81 37.96
C LEU A 921 -21.75 -0.50 38.76
N GLU A 922 -21.32 -0.49 40.02
CA GLU A 922 -21.33 -1.64 40.93
C GLU A 922 -22.70 -1.87 41.61
N SER A 923 -23.51 -0.82 41.82
CA SER A 923 -24.86 -0.93 42.41
C SER A 923 -25.92 -1.50 41.45
N GLY A 924 -25.59 -1.66 40.17
CA GLY A 924 -26.53 -2.13 39.14
C GLY A 924 -27.59 -1.11 38.71
N GLU A 925 -27.53 0.14 39.19
CA GLU A 925 -28.44 1.21 38.74
C GLU A 925 -28.17 1.65 37.28
N ILE A 926 -26.97 1.40 36.77
CA ILE A 926 -26.61 1.65 35.37
C ILE A 926 -26.26 0.32 34.69
N SER A 927 -27.13 -0.14 33.78
CA SER A 927 -26.89 -1.36 32.99
C SER A 927 -26.18 -1.03 31.67
N THR A 928 -25.06 -1.71 31.40
CA THR A 928 -24.35 -1.60 30.12
C THR A 928 -25.01 -2.52 29.10
N GLY A 929 -25.79 -1.94 28.18
CA GLY A 929 -26.38 -2.67 27.07
C GLY A 929 -25.32 -3.11 26.06
N ARG A 930 -25.25 -4.41 25.73
CA ARG A 930 -24.40 -4.94 24.64
C ARG A 930 -24.88 -4.37 23.30
N GLY A 931 -24.07 -3.53 22.67
CA GLY A 931 -24.36 -2.93 21.36
C GLY A 931 -24.31 -3.98 20.25
N LYS A 932 -25.47 -4.37 19.71
CA LYS A 932 -25.60 -5.28 18.55
C LYS A 932 -25.49 -4.61 17.19
N ASN A 933 -25.39 -3.27 17.11
CA ASN A 933 -25.30 -2.52 15.85
C ASN A 933 -24.18 -1.48 15.89
N GLN A 934 -22.91 -1.90 15.74
CA GLN A 934 -21.79 -0.98 15.51
C GLN A 934 -21.03 -1.39 14.25
N SER A 935 -21.69 -1.23 13.11
CA SER A 935 -21.10 -1.30 11.77
C SER A 935 -21.02 0.12 11.19
N SER A 936 -20.09 0.93 11.70
CA SER A 936 -19.56 2.13 11.03
C SER A 936 -18.47 2.75 11.90
N THR A 937 -17.24 2.44 11.52
CA THR A 937 -16.07 3.33 11.48
C THR A 937 -16.15 4.65 12.25
N LEU A 938 -15.86 4.61 13.56
CA LEU A 938 -14.85 5.54 14.06
C LEU A 938 -13.51 4.85 13.85
N ALA A 939 -12.60 5.50 13.13
CA ALA A 939 -11.21 5.07 13.07
C ALA A 939 -10.69 5.03 14.51
N ARG A 940 -10.63 3.84 15.10
CA ARG A 940 -10.09 3.65 16.44
C ARG A 940 -8.59 3.95 16.34
N PRO A 941 -8.03 4.88 17.13
CA PRO A 941 -6.64 5.28 16.97
C PRO A 941 -5.72 4.12 17.40
N GLY A 942 -5.39 3.25 16.44
CA GLY A 942 -4.25 2.36 16.54
C GLY A 942 -3.00 3.24 16.57
N ASP A 943 -2.32 3.23 17.72
CA ASP A 943 -1.02 3.83 17.97
C ASP A 943 -0.94 5.36 17.90
N THR A 944 -1.55 6.04 18.90
CA THR A 944 -0.97 7.32 19.31
C THR A 944 0.42 7.04 19.90
N ARG A 945 1.46 7.66 19.34
CA ARG A 945 2.84 7.52 19.84
C ARG A 945 2.99 7.97 21.31
N TRP A 946 1.98 8.67 21.85
CA TRP A 946 1.91 9.11 23.25
C TRP A 946 2.12 7.95 24.24
N GLY A 947 1.52 6.78 23.98
CA GLY A 947 1.69 5.62 24.87
C GLY A 947 3.10 5.04 24.83
N SER A 948 3.65 4.83 23.63
CA SER A 948 5.03 4.32 23.46
C SER A 948 6.09 5.28 23.99
N HIS A 949 5.91 6.59 23.82
CA HIS A 949 6.84 7.60 24.33
C HIS A 949 6.77 7.71 25.84
N HIS A 950 5.58 7.67 26.43
CA HIS A 950 5.42 7.64 27.89
C HIS A 950 6.14 6.43 28.51
N THR A 951 5.91 5.22 27.98
CA THR A 951 6.57 4.01 28.49
C THR A 951 8.09 4.07 28.35
N THR A 952 8.60 4.67 27.27
CA THR A 952 10.04 4.86 27.03
C THR A 952 10.65 5.82 28.05
N LEU A 953 10.01 6.96 28.31
CA LEU A 953 10.48 7.92 29.30
C LEU A 953 10.43 7.35 30.74
N LEU A 954 9.41 6.54 31.05
CA LEU A 954 9.32 5.83 32.33
C LEU A 954 10.49 4.85 32.52
N ARG A 955 10.84 4.10 31.47
CA ARG A 955 11.99 3.19 31.50
C ARG A 955 13.30 3.96 31.65
N LEU A 956 13.45 5.10 30.99
CA LEU A 956 14.64 5.95 31.15
C LEU A 956 14.78 6.50 32.58
N ASP A 957 13.68 6.93 33.19
CA ASP A 957 13.64 7.37 34.59
C ASP A 957 14.05 6.25 35.56
N GLN A 958 13.58 5.02 35.30
CA GLN A 958 13.92 3.82 36.09
C GLN A 958 15.36 3.35 35.88
N MET A 959 15.86 3.40 34.63
CA MET A 959 17.18 2.90 34.26
C MET A 959 18.29 3.95 34.36
N TRP A 960 17.99 5.14 34.88
CA TRP A 960 18.90 6.30 34.92
C TRP A 960 20.33 5.95 35.33
N SER A 961 20.51 5.26 36.46
CA SER A 961 21.82 4.91 37.00
C SER A 961 22.58 3.92 36.10
N PHE A 962 21.88 2.96 35.50
CA PHE A 962 22.49 1.97 34.61
C PHE A 962 22.91 2.61 33.28
N VAL A 963 22.14 3.57 32.77
CA VAL A 963 22.47 4.31 31.54
C VAL A 963 23.76 5.10 31.71
N LEU A 964 23.96 5.75 32.88
CA LEU A 964 25.20 6.47 33.16
C LEU A 964 26.41 5.55 33.26
N VAL A 965 26.27 4.38 33.90
CA VAL A 965 27.36 3.37 34.00
C VAL A 965 27.78 2.85 32.63
N VAL A 966 26.83 2.56 31.75
CA VAL A 966 27.16 2.09 30.39
C VAL A 966 27.83 3.19 29.59
N LEU A 967 27.35 4.43 29.69
CA LEU A 967 27.96 5.57 29.00
C LEU A 967 29.35 5.89 29.53
N SER A 968 29.61 5.70 30.83
CA SER A 968 30.95 5.90 31.41
C SER A 968 31.92 4.82 30.93
N MET A 969 31.50 3.55 30.87
CA MET A 969 32.31 2.47 30.29
C MET A 969 32.69 2.74 28.82
N VAL A 970 31.72 3.18 28.02
CA VAL A 970 31.95 3.57 26.60
C VAL A 970 32.85 4.80 26.49
N HIS A 971 32.83 5.69 27.47
CA HIS A 971 33.74 6.82 27.54
C HIS A 971 35.18 6.39 27.86
N GLU A 972 35.37 5.49 28.82
CA GLU A 972 36.67 4.98 29.26
C GLU A 972 37.39 4.15 28.18
N ASP A 973 36.64 3.41 27.35
CA ASP A 973 37.22 2.59 26.26
C ASP A 973 37.66 3.40 25.01
N GLY A 974 37.31 4.69 24.94
CA GLY A 974 37.56 5.55 23.77
C GLY A 974 38.94 6.24 23.79
N ARG A 975 39.80 6.02 22.79
CA ARG A 975 41.08 6.75 22.61
C ARG A 975 40.91 8.17 22.05
N GLY A 976 40.05 8.99 22.66
CA GLY A 976 39.78 10.39 22.30
C GLY A 976 38.47 10.92 22.91
N PRO A 977 38.16 12.24 22.82
CA PRO A 977 36.92 12.79 23.36
C PRO A 977 35.71 12.12 22.70
N SER A 978 35.07 11.21 23.42
CA SER A 978 34.00 10.37 22.89
C SER A 978 32.66 11.10 22.95
N GLN A 979 31.78 10.81 21.97
CA GLN A 979 30.40 11.32 21.97
C GLN A 979 29.61 10.95 23.24
N ALA A 980 30.08 9.93 23.98
CA ALA A 980 29.49 9.48 25.25
C ALA A 980 29.68 10.51 26.37
N ALA A 981 30.84 11.17 26.49
CA ALA A 981 31.05 12.21 27.51
C ALA A 981 30.09 13.39 27.34
N GLY A 982 29.93 13.89 26.11
CA GLY A 982 28.98 14.95 25.82
C GLY A 982 27.51 14.53 25.93
N LEU A 983 27.22 13.23 26.05
CA LEU A 983 25.87 12.71 26.31
C LEU A 983 25.61 12.59 27.82
N ILE A 984 26.61 12.16 28.60
CA ILE A 984 26.58 12.18 30.07
C ILE A 984 26.32 13.60 30.55
N GLU A 985 27.09 14.58 30.08
CA GLU A 985 26.94 16.00 30.43
C GLU A 985 25.53 16.54 30.12
N LYS A 986 24.89 16.05 29.05
CA LYS A 986 23.52 16.43 28.71
C LYS A 986 22.48 15.76 29.59
N ILE A 987 22.64 14.48 29.90
CA ILE A 987 21.73 13.73 30.77
C ILE A 987 21.80 14.28 32.19
N GLU A 988 22.99 14.63 32.68
CA GLU A 988 23.21 15.24 34.00
C GLU A 988 22.91 16.75 34.03
N SER A 989 22.30 17.31 32.99
CA SER A 989 21.90 18.72 32.98
C SER A 989 20.51 18.93 33.57
N PHE A 990 20.33 20.01 34.32
CA PHE A 990 19.01 20.43 34.84
C PHE A 990 17.95 20.54 33.74
N LYS A 991 18.34 21.05 32.56
CA LYS A 991 17.45 21.18 31.41
C LYS A 991 16.87 19.84 30.96
N PHE A 992 17.67 18.78 30.97
CA PHE A 992 17.22 17.45 30.60
C PHE A 992 16.29 16.85 31.67
N ALA A 993 16.65 16.97 32.95
CA ALA A 993 15.81 16.54 34.07
C ALA A 993 14.43 17.23 34.06
N PHE A 994 14.41 18.54 33.83
CA PHE A 994 13.18 19.34 33.72
C PHE A 994 12.29 18.86 32.57
N ILE A 995 12.85 18.70 31.36
CA ILE A 995 12.10 18.24 30.19
C ILE A 995 11.59 16.80 30.41
N LEU A 996 12.39 15.90 30.99
CA LEU A 996 12.00 14.52 31.27
C LEU A 996 10.76 14.46 32.18
N LYS A 997 10.76 15.17 33.31
CA LYS A 997 9.62 15.19 34.25
C LYS A 997 8.39 15.87 33.66
N LEU A 998 8.57 16.97 32.91
CA LEU A 998 7.49 17.64 32.20
C LEU A 998 6.81 16.71 31.18
N MET A 999 7.60 16.01 30.35
CA MET A 999 7.09 15.07 29.35
C MET A 999 6.43 13.84 30.00
N LEU A 1000 6.92 13.36 31.14
CA LEU A 1000 6.27 12.29 31.91
C LEU A 1000 4.87 12.69 32.41
N LYS A 1001 4.69 13.92 32.93
CA LYS A 1001 3.36 14.42 33.32
C LYS A 1001 2.43 14.61 32.11
N LEU A 1002 2.92 15.24 31.05
CA LEU A 1002 2.14 15.53 29.83
C LEU A 1002 1.71 14.26 29.08
N PHE A 1003 2.64 13.34 28.85
CA PHE A 1003 2.32 12.07 28.20
C PHE A 1003 1.56 11.12 29.14
N GLY A 1004 1.69 11.27 30.46
CA GLY A 1004 0.81 10.62 31.45
C GLY A 1004 -0.66 10.92 31.22
N ILE A 1005 -1.01 12.20 31.16
CA ILE A 1005 -2.40 12.64 30.98
C ILE A 1005 -2.99 12.14 29.65
N THR A 1006 -2.22 12.23 28.56
CA THR A 1006 -2.68 11.86 27.21
C THR A 1006 -2.67 10.35 26.94
N ASN A 1007 -1.78 9.59 27.58
CA ASN A 1007 -1.76 8.13 27.50
C ASN A 1007 -2.98 7.49 28.16
N GLU A 1008 -3.47 8.07 29.27
CA GLU A 1008 -4.70 7.58 29.91
C GLU A 1008 -5.92 7.75 28.99
N LEU A 1009 -6.04 8.87 28.28
CA LEU A 1009 -7.06 9.03 27.22
C LEU A 1009 -6.92 7.95 26.14
N SER A 1010 -5.70 7.72 25.67
CA SER A 1010 -5.41 6.72 24.63
C SER A 1010 -5.84 5.30 25.05
N LYS A 1011 -5.48 4.86 26.26
CA LYS A 1011 -5.88 3.55 26.79
C LYS A 1011 -7.38 3.40 26.94
N ILE A 1012 -8.09 4.47 27.30
CA ILE A 1012 -9.55 4.42 27.48
C ILE A 1012 -10.27 4.40 26.12
N LEU A 1013 -9.80 5.19 25.14
CA LEU A 1013 -10.32 5.15 23.76
C LEU A 1013 -10.06 3.81 23.05
N GLN A 1014 -9.06 3.04 23.49
CA GLN A 1014 -8.75 1.70 22.97
C GLN A 1014 -9.67 0.59 23.51
N ARG A 1015 -10.49 0.87 24.54
CA ARG A 1015 -11.43 -0.11 25.10
C ARG A 1015 -12.63 -0.34 24.16
N LYS A 1016 -12.87 -1.60 23.78
CA LYS A 1016 -13.88 -1.97 22.77
C LYS A 1016 -15.33 -1.88 23.28
N ASP A 1017 -15.50 -1.79 24.59
CA ASP A 1017 -16.75 -1.76 25.34
C ASP A 1017 -17.23 -0.33 25.69
N LEU A 1018 -16.47 0.71 25.34
CA LEU A 1018 -16.80 2.09 25.69
C LEU A 1018 -17.90 2.68 24.79
N ASN A 1019 -18.93 3.27 25.41
CA ASN A 1019 -19.95 4.05 24.70
C ASN A 1019 -19.31 5.35 24.17
N ILE A 1020 -19.62 5.71 22.92
CA ILE A 1020 -19.12 6.93 22.27
C ILE A 1020 -19.43 8.20 23.07
N VAL A 1021 -20.57 8.25 23.76
CA VAL A 1021 -20.97 9.41 24.60
C VAL A 1021 -20.03 9.55 25.80
N LEU A 1022 -19.70 8.43 26.46
CA LEU A 1022 -18.71 8.38 27.54
C LEU A 1022 -17.29 8.68 27.03
N ALA A 1023 -16.95 8.24 25.80
CA ALA A 1023 -15.66 8.56 25.18
C ALA A 1023 -15.47 10.06 24.94
N MET A 1024 -16.53 10.77 24.55
CA MET A 1024 -16.50 12.23 24.33
C MET A 1024 -16.41 13.02 25.64
N GLU A 1025 -17.10 12.59 26.70
CA GLU A 1025 -16.99 13.21 28.02
C GLU A 1025 -15.55 13.14 28.58
N LEU A 1026 -14.86 12.03 28.34
CA LEU A 1026 -13.46 11.83 28.75
C LEU A 1026 -12.46 12.75 28.03
N ILE A 1027 -12.76 13.17 26.79
CA ILE A 1027 -11.92 14.15 26.08
C ILE A 1027 -11.98 15.51 26.78
N ASN A 1028 -13.17 15.92 27.25
CA ASN A 1028 -13.35 17.16 28.00
C ASN A 1028 -12.62 17.10 29.35
N VAL A 1029 -12.69 15.97 30.07
CA VAL A 1029 -11.92 15.77 31.32
C VAL A 1029 -10.41 15.91 31.09
N VAL A 1030 -9.90 15.42 29.97
CA VAL A 1030 -8.47 15.55 29.62
C VAL A 1030 -8.13 16.99 29.23
N LYS A 1031 -9.06 17.72 28.61
CA LYS A 1031 -8.93 19.15 28.33
C LYS A 1031 -8.83 19.98 29.60
N ASP A 1032 -9.69 19.69 30.58
CA ASP A 1032 -9.67 20.36 31.88
C ASP A 1032 -8.37 20.07 32.62
N ARG A 1033 -7.89 18.81 32.62
CA ARG A 1033 -6.62 18.45 33.28
C ARG A 1033 -5.40 19.11 32.66
N LEU A 1034 -5.34 19.26 31.34
CA LEU A 1034 -4.26 19.99 30.67
C LEU A 1034 -4.33 21.50 30.97
N ALA A 1035 -5.55 22.05 31.08
CA ALA A 1035 -5.74 23.44 31.50
C ALA A 1035 -5.34 23.67 32.97
N THR A 1036 -5.67 22.75 33.88
CA THR A 1036 -5.18 22.77 35.27
C THR A 1036 -3.66 22.66 35.32
N LEU A 1037 -3.07 21.75 34.54
CA LEU A 1037 -1.62 21.62 34.46
C LEU A 1037 -0.97 22.94 34.05
N ARG A 1038 -1.54 23.61 33.04
CA ARG A 1038 -1.07 24.90 32.54
C ARG A 1038 -1.20 26.02 33.56
N ASN A 1039 -2.34 26.13 34.25
CA ASN A 1039 -2.65 27.32 35.03
C ASN A 1039 -2.12 27.27 36.47
N SER A 1040 -2.01 26.09 37.08
CA SER A 1040 -1.77 25.97 38.52
C SER A 1040 -0.70 24.96 38.96
N ASP A 1041 -0.18 24.10 38.08
CA ASP A 1041 0.73 23.00 38.48
C ASP A 1041 2.23 23.26 38.23
N TRP A 1042 2.61 24.48 37.87
CA TRP A 1042 4.03 24.84 37.72
C TRP A 1042 4.82 24.52 39.00
N ASP A 1043 4.34 24.96 40.16
CA ASP A 1043 5.05 24.81 41.44
C ASP A 1043 5.23 23.34 41.82
N ASN A 1044 4.18 22.52 41.61
CA ASN A 1044 4.23 21.08 41.86
C ASN A 1044 5.23 20.36 40.93
N LEU A 1045 5.26 20.69 39.64
CA LEU A 1045 6.26 20.13 38.72
C LEU A 1045 7.68 20.56 39.12
N PHE A 1046 7.85 21.82 39.54
CA PHE A 1046 9.15 22.35 39.88
C PHE A 1046 9.73 21.67 41.12
N VAL A 1047 8.91 21.44 42.16
CA VAL A 1047 9.31 20.66 43.34
C VAL A 1047 9.73 19.23 42.94
N ASP A 1048 8.95 18.54 42.11
CA ASP A 1048 9.29 17.18 41.63
C ASP A 1048 10.63 17.15 40.88
N VAL A 1049 10.94 18.19 40.11
CA VAL A 1049 12.21 18.32 39.38
C VAL A 1049 13.36 18.59 40.35
N GLN A 1050 13.16 19.44 41.36
CA GLN A 1050 14.17 19.71 42.38
C GLN A 1050 14.52 18.45 43.17
N GLU A 1051 13.52 17.70 43.64
CA GLU A 1051 13.74 16.44 44.33
C GLU A 1051 14.48 15.42 43.46
N PHE A 1052 14.11 15.32 42.17
CA PHE A 1052 14.81 14.45 41.23
C PHE A 1052 16.27 14.87 41.03
N CYS A 1053 16.54 16.17 40.88
CA CYS A 1053 17.89 16.69 40.73
C CYS A 1053 18.75 16.43 41.98
N VAL A 1054 18.20 16.63 43.18
CA VAL A 1054 18.88 16.31 44.45
C VAL A 1054 19.19 14.81 44.54
N ALA A 1055 18.22 13.95 44.22
CA ALA A 1055 18.40 12.50 44.27
C ALA A 1055 19.43 11.98 43.25
N LYS A 1056 19.69 12.72 42.17
CA LYS A 1056 20.63 12.35 41.09
C LYS A 1056 21.92 13.16 41.08
N GLY A 1057 22.13 14.08 42.03
CA GLY A 1057 23.33 14.91 42.11
C GLY A 1057 23.44 15.98 41.02
N ILE A 1058 22.31 16.39 40.42
CA ILE A 1058 22.27 17.41 39.37
C ILE A 1058 22.16 18.80 40.00
N PRO A 1059 23.03 19.77 39.65
CA PRO A 1059 22.96 21.12 40.19
C PRO A 1059 21.71 21.83 39.69
N VAL A 1060 20.93 22.39 40.62
CA VAL A 1060 19.76 23.22 40.31
C VAL A 1060 20.22 24.67 40.09
N PRO A 1061 19.97 25.27 38.91
CA PRO A 1061 20.37 26.64 38.63
C PRO A 1061 19.54 27.64 39.44
N ASN A 1062 20.13 28.79 39.77
CA ASN A 1062 19.42 29.87 40.45
C ASN A 1062 18.34 30.45 39.51
N MET A 1063 17.08 30.41 39.93
CA MET A 1063 15.93 30.81 39.11
C MET A 1063 15.86 32.31 38.87
N ASP A 1064 16.45 33.11 39.75
CA ASP A 1064 16.53 34.57 39.64
C ASP A 1064 17.74 35.03 38.82
N GLU A 1065 18.64 34.13 38.47
CA GLU A 1065 19.82 34.44 37.65
C GLU A 1065 19.41 34.73 36.20
N GLU A 1066 19.95 35.83 35.68
CA GLU A 1066 19.71 36.29 34.32
C GLU A 1066 20.59 35.53 33.32
N ILE A 1067 19.95 34.88 32.36
CA ILE A 1067 20.59 34.18 31.26
C ILE A 1067 20.34 34.90 29.93
N PRO A 1068 21.30 34.88 29.00
CA PRO A 1068 21.11 35.47 27.68
C PRO A 1068 20.06 34.67 26.88
N VAL A 1069 19.12 35.36 26.25
CA VAL A 1069 18.08 34.75 25.40
C VAL A 1069 18.76 34.00 24.24
N ARG A 1070 18.57 32.68 24.16
CA ARG A 1070 19.09 31.84 23.05
C ARG A 1070 18.00 31.57 22.00
N GLY A 1071 18.08 32.31 20.90
CA GLY A 1071 17.30 32.11 19.67
C GLY A 1071 17.72 33.09 18.56
N ARG A 1072 17.19 32.89 17.35
CA ARG A 1072 17.68 33.54 16.11
C ARG A 1072 17.40 35.03 15.95
N SER A 1073 16.61 35.63 16.83
CA SER A 1073 16.40 37.07 16.84
C SER A 1073 17.59 37.76 17.49
N ARG A 1074 18.54 38.25 16.69
CA ARG A 1074 19.56 39.20 17.13
C ARG A 1074 18.92 40.57 17.34
N LEU A 1075 18.28 40.74 18.49
CA LEU A 1075 18.33 42.00 19.23
C LEU A 1075 19.39 41.77 20.31
N GLU A 1076 20.59 42.29 20.09
CA GLU A 1076 21.69 42.17 21.04
C GLU A 1076 21.26 42.72 22.42
N GLY A 1077 21.34 41.89 23.46
CA GLY A 1077 21.38 42.36 24.86
C GLY A 1077 20.20 42.03 25.78
N ARG A 1078 19.12 41.36 25.33
CA ARG A 1078 18.05 40.95 26.26
C ARG A 1078 18.48 39.72 27.08
N THR A 1079 18.53 39.86 28.41
CA THR A 1079 18.62 38.79 29.39
C THR A 1079 17.22 38.42 29.90
N VAL A 1080 17.00 37.14 30.20
CA VAL A 1080 15.78 36.63 30.83
C VAL A 1080 16.16 35.79 32.04
N THR A 1081 15.34 35.81 33.09
CA THR A 1081 15.60 34.95 34.25
C THR A 1081 15.45 33.47 33.89
N ASN A 1082 16.21 32.60 34.56
CA ASN A 1082 16.03 31.15 34.44
C ASN A 1082 14.57 30.73 34.68
N LEU A 1083 13.88 31.38 35.63
CA LEU A 1083 12.44 31.18 35.88
C LEU A 1083 11.60 31.43 34.63
N HIS A 1084 11.84 32.55 33.93
CA HIS A 1084 11.12 32.88 32.71
C HIS A 1084 11.41 31.86 31.60
N HIS A 1085 12.67 31.45 31.42
CA HIS A 1085 13.04 30.46 30.40
C HIS A 1085 12.34 29.11 30.61
N TYR A 1086 12.42 28.53 31.82
CA TYR A 1086 11.82 27.21 32.06
C TYR A 1086 10.28 27.27 32.15
N ARG A 1087 9.71 28.34 32.70
CA ARG A 1087 8.25 28.48 32.86
C ARG A 1087 7.55 28.94 31.59
N ALA A 1088 8.00 30.03 30.99
CA ALA A 1088 7.33 30.61 29.83
C ALA A 1088 7.75 29.93 28.52
N GLU A 1089 9.05 29.72 28.29
CA GLU A 1089 9.53 29.22 26.98
C GLU A 1089 9.51 27.71 26.84
N ILE A 1090 9.51 26.96 27.95
CA ILE A 1090 9.51 25.49 27.93
C ILE A 1090 8.18 24.93 28.43
N PHE A 1091 7.75 25.27 29.64
CA PHE A 1091 6.56 24.66 30.25
C PHE A 1091 5.26 25.04 29.54
N TYR A 1092 4.93 26.34 29.40
CA TYR A 1092 3.71 26.74 28.68
C TYR A 1092 3.72 26.30 27.21
N VAL A 1093 4.85 26.49 26.52
CA VAL A 1093 4.97 26.10 25.10
C VAL A 1093 4.76 24.60 24.90
N ALA A 1094 5.30 23.75 25.77
CA ALA A 1094 5.10 22.31 25.68
C ALA A 1094 3.64 21.90 25.89
N ILE A 1095 2.95 22.48 26.88
CA ILE A 1095 1.54 22.21 27.14
C ILE A 1095 0.67 22.71 26.00
N ASP A 1096 0.91 23.93 25.51
CA ASP A 1096 0.14 24.54 24.43
C ASP A 1096 0.28 23.75 23.13
N LYS A 1097 1.47 23.22 22.83
CA LYS A 1097 1.67 22.34 21.66
C LYS A 1097 0.90 21.02 21.78
N ILE A 1098 0.82 20.43 22.97
CA ILE A 1098 0.03 19.20 23.19
C ILE A 1098 -1.48 19.49 23.11
N CYS A 1099 -1.93 20.62 23.64
CA CYS A 1099 -3.32 21.08 23.48
C CYS A 1099 -3.66 21.27 21.99
N VAL A 1100 -2.78 21.94 21.23
CA VAL A 1100 -2.94 22.12 19.79
C VAL A 1100 -2.96 20.78 19.05
N GLU A 1101 -2.04 19.85 19.36
CA GLU A 1101 -2.05 18.52 18.73
C GLU A 1101 -3.35 17.74 19.04
N ARG A 1102 -3.86 17.83 20.27
CA ARG A 1102 -5.13 17.23 20.66
C ARG A 1102 -6.29 17.85 19.89
N ASP A 1103 -6.36 19.18 19.82
CA ASP A 1103 -7.48 19.90 19.19
C ASP A 1103 -7.51 19.73 17.66
N HIS A 1104 -6.34 19.51 17.03
CA HIS A 1104 -6.28 19.08 15.63
C HIS A 1104 -6.86 17.67 15.40
N ARG A 1105 -6.74 16.77 16.40
CA ARG A 1105 -7.23 15.39 16.31
C ARG A 1105 -8.71 15.27 16.68
N PHE A 1106 -9.17 16.09 17.62
CA PHE A 1106 -10.54 16.13 18.10
C PHE A 1106 -11.04 17.57 17.94
N SER A 1107 -11.43 17.93 16.72
CA SER A 1107 -11.84 19.31 16.41
C SER A 1107 -13.03 19.72 17.29
N GLU A 1108 -13.05 20.99 17.70
CA GLU A 1108 -14.11 21.53 18.56
C GLU A 1108 -15.49 21.37 17.91
N GLY A 1109 -15.59 21.57 16.59
CA GLY A 1109 -16.80 21.32 15.82
C GLY A 1109 -17.24 19.86 15.82
N SER A 1110 -16.31 18.91 15.61
CA SER A 1110 -16.62 17.47 15.65
C SER A 1110 -17.05 17.02 17.05
N ASN A 1111 -16.42 17.54 18.11
CA ASN A 1111 -16.78 17.22 19.49
C ASN A 1111 -18.15 17.80 19.90
N ILE A 1112 -18.46 19.02 19.45
CA ILE A 1112 -19.76 19.66 19.68
C ILE A 1112 -20.86 18.91 18.94
N VAL A 1113 -20.66 18.60 17.65
CA VAL A 1113 -21.62 17.87 16.83
C VAL A 1113 -21.84 16.46 17.38
N LEU A 1114 -20.79 15.70 17.68
CA LEU A 1114 -20.90 14.36 18.28
C LEU A 1114 -21.52 14.39 19.69
N GLY A 1115 -21.26 15.44 20.46
CA GLY A 1115 -21.87 15.68 21.77
C GLY A 1115 -23.35 16.11 21.70
N CYS A 1116 -23.77 16.76 20.61
CA CYS A 1116 -25.16 17.07 20.32
C CYS A 1116 -25.92 15.83 19.81
N PHE A 1117 -25.33 15.02 18.92
CA PHE A 1117 -25.91 13.75 18.46
C PHE A 1117 -26.18 12.74 19.58
N SER A 1118 -25.56 12.92 20.76
CA SER A 1118 -25.88 12.13 21.96
C SER A 1118 -27.33 12.29 22.44
N CYS A 1119 -28.06 13.33 22.00
CA CYS A 1119 -29.48 13.51 22.32
C CYS A 1119 -30.42 12.63 21.49
N LEU A 1120 -29.91 11.98 20.43
CA LEU A 1120 -30.67 11.14 19.50
C LEU A 1120 -30.56 9.64 19.82
N ASP A 1121 -30.11 9.25 21.02
CA ASP A 1121 -30.01 7.84 21.42
C ASP A 1121 -31.40 7.17 21.42
N PRO A 1122 -31.67 6.20 20.52
CA PRO A 1122 -32.99 5.63 20.32
C PRO A 1122 -33.45 4.72 21.49
N LYS A 1123 -32.56 4.38 22.44
CA LYS A 1123 -32.88 3.42 23.51
C LYS A 1123 -33.93 3.89 24.51
N ASN A 1124 -34.14 5.20 24.67
CA ASN A 1124 -35.08 5.75 25.66
C ASN A 1124 -36.38 6.32 25.06
N SER A 1125 -36.80 5.82 23.88
CA SER A 1125 -38.09 6.14 23.26
C SER A 1125 -38.41 7.65 23.26
N PHE A 1126 -37.42 8.49 22.92
CA PHE A 1126 -37.62 9.93 22.70
C PHE A 1126 -38.16 10.74 23.90
N PHE A 1127 -38.21 10.17 25.11
CA PHE A 1127 -38.88 10.80 26.27
C PHE A 1127 -38.01 11.85 27.00
N LYS A 1128 -36.72 11.99 26.66
CA LYS A 1128 -35.79 12.97 27.25
C LYS A 1128 -34.91 13.61 26.19
N PHE A 1129 -35.50 14.39 25.30
CA PHE A 1129 -34.72 15.28 24.46
C PHE A 1129 -34.15 16.43 25.29
N ASN A 1130 -32.84 16.61 25.24
CA ASN A 1130 -32.21 17.82 25.76
C ASN A 1130 -32.44 18.92 24.71
N VAL A 1131 -33.39 19.81 25.01
CA VAL A 1131 -33.88 20.86 24.11
C VAL A 1131 -32.74 21.78 23.67
N ASP A 1132 -31.81 22.14 24.56
CA ASP A 1132 -30.66 22.98 24.24
C ASP A 1132 -29.70 22.33 23.22
N LYS A 1133 -29.50 21.01 23.34
CA LYS A 1133 -28.66 20.26 22.39
C LYS A 1133 -29.32 20.15 21.01
N LEU A 1134 -30.65 20.04 20.97
CA LEU A 1134 -31.45 20.00 19.75
C LEU A 1134 -31.53 21.37 19.07
N ALA A 1135 -31.72 22.45 19.84
CA ALA A 1135 -31.66 23.82 19.34
C ALA A 1135 -30.29 24.12 18.73
N ARG A 1136 -29.19 23.73 19.40
CA ARG A 1136 -27.84 23.83 18.84
C ARG A 1136 -27.63 22.99 17.59
N LEU A 1137 -28.23 21.80 17.51
CA LEU A 1137 -28.15 20.97 16.31
C LEU A 1137 -28.91 21.62 15.15
N ALA A 1138 -30.06 22.24 15.43
CA ALA A 1138 -30.88 22.98 14.47
C ALA A 1138 -30.20 24.27 14.00
N ASP A 1139 -29.44 24.96 14.86
CA ASP A 1139 -28.63 26.10 14.44
C ASP A 1139 -27.47 25.68 13.51
N ILE A 1140 -26.81 24.55 13.82
CA ILE A 1140 -25.69 24.03 13.01
C ILE A 1140 -26.17 23.49 11.65
N TYR A 1141 -27.32 22.82 11.60
CA TYR A 1141 -27.90 22.20 10.41
C TYR A 1141 -29.21 22.86 9.98
N HIS A 1142 -29.33 24.19 10.07
CA HIS A 1142 -30.58 24.91 9.81
C HIS A 1142 -31.25 24.59 8.45
N ALA A 1143 -30.46 24.24 7.43
CA ALA A 1143 -30.95 23.84 6.11
C ALA A 1143 -31.61 22.45 6.08
N ASP A 1144 -31.30 21.57 7.03
CA ASP A 1144 -31.85 20.21 7.14
C ASP A 1144 -33.15 20.17 7.98
N PHE A 1145 -33.55 21.30 8.58
CA PHE A 1145 -34.79 21.44 9.32
C PHE A 1145 -35.80 22.27 8.49
N SER A 1146 -36.88 21.62 8.04
CA SER A 1146 -37.97 22.31 7.34
C SER A 1146 -38.88 23.04 8.33
N VAL A 1147 -39.11 24.34 8.11
CA VAL A 1147 -40.15 25.10 8.83
C VAL A 1147 -41.51 24.57 8.38
N MET A 1148 -42.21 23.82 9.24
CA MET A 1148 -43.63 23.57 9.02
C MET A 1148 -44.40 24.83 9.39
N THR A 1149 -44.93 25.54 8.40
CA THR A 1149 -46.04 26.48 8.62
C THR A 1149 -47.23 25.67 9.11
N VAL A 1150 -47.51 25.78 10.40
CA VAL A 1150 -48.65 25.13 11.04
C VAL A 1150 -49.92 25.81 10.50
N GLU A 1151 -50.68 25.12 9.65
CA GLU A 1151 -52.10 25.43 9.47
C GLU A 1151 -52.86 24.97 10.73
N GLN A 1152 -52.81 25.83 11.76
CA GLN A 1152 -53.90 26.32 12.62
C GLN A 1152 -53.32 27.04 13.83
#